data_AF-A0A0Q0DSL3-F1
#
_entry.id   AF-A0A0Q0DSL3-F1
#
_cell.length_a   1.000
_cell.length_b   1.000
_cell.length_c   1.000
_cell.angle_alpha   90.00
_cell.angle_beta   90.00
_cell.angle_gamma   90.00
#
_symmetry.space_group_name_H-M   'P 1'
#
loop_
_entity.id
_entity.type
_entity.pdbx_description
1 polymer ?
#
loop_
_entity_poly.entity_id
_entity_poly.type
_entity_poly.pdbx_seq_one_letter_code
_entity_poly.pdbx_strand_id
1 'polypeptide(L)'
;MIMNVQSAALHHHTPRLNVVDPRGLEIRAIEFWRNQATDTPQRLVNRVAHDAAGHPVNCWDARLWESQAAVNLATVFSLSGQALLSDSVDAGWRLMLAGDSGAVVAGWDGRGTERSVQYDALLRPVAIIENGRCIERRQYGGPDTKGHNQCGQCIRHDDPAGSRMDDEFALAGGVLEQTRHFLFNPENVDWPEPLTERDALLEPGPGATTRWAHSPLGDVISQTDAQRNVQTFAHTVAGHVEAISLGLPGQTERVLVHSIDYDAQGYVTSETAGNGVVTKALHDAANGRLIELKGTRADGQLLQHLLYDYDPLGNVLRINDRAQPTRCCAGQRIEPVSTYQYDTLYQLIQATGREAKKVNRGPVFPSFQTPLDPTQLANYTQTYRYDASGNLLQLTHTGTQSHSRTLVTSQTSNRSLPVINDRPPDEAAIAAAFDANGNLNELQAGQAMSWDWRNQLQQVRPVVREAGDDDKERYVYDASGQRLRKIHTTKAKAVVHNAEVRYLPGLEVHSNSATAETLHVIVTQAGRNEVRVLHWQAGQPEGLENDQVRYSFADHLGSGTLELDKNAHIISQESYYPFGGTSWWAGRSTVEASYKTIRYSGKERDATGLYYYGLRYYAPWLQRWINPDPAGAVDGMNLYRFVRNSPLRFADQQGAAPHDAPLKVVADDLSEFEPEQLSKMYEARDVAVSLLTFTRSELLKASPGEDVKEAFDATFGALATSARAATSIDVEDSLRQMQELIEGIGSPESDLTLFLFNGPENTLASTDFQGEFQEAVERIGVSASLLANYDVLKVARALIHEASHVRLNTVDAFYYPTDAGNPLLDGADTAQVEAWSSGILKSLREISTNGPDEEQFDPADYIAAMQALTKSARTPAQRKQEFLSNTTTRTLLLQMNADTLSSLVMATGQPTRYAQTRMNQPGN
;
A
#
# COMPACT_ATOMS: atom_id res chain seq x y z
N MET A 1 -26.23 0.55 15.75
CA MET A 1 -26.29 1.88 15.09
C MET A 1 -27.64 2.07 14.44
N ILE A 2 -28.34 3.19 14.69
CA ILE A 2 -29.57 3.53 13.98
C ILE A 2 -29.13 4.24 12.69
N MET A 3 -29.31 3.58 11.54
CA MET A 3 -29.07 4.18 10.22
C MET A 3 -29.87 5.48 10.12
N ASN A 4 -29.21 6.61 9.80
CA ASN A 4 -29.95 7.83 9.47
C ASN A 4 -30.78 7.53 8.20
N VAL A 5 -32.11 7.63 8.31
CA VAL A 5 -33.09 7.29 7.26
C VAL A 5 -32.75 7.96 5.92
N GLN A 6 -32.12 9.14 5.95
CA GLN A 6 -31.68 9.87 4.77
C GLN A 6 -30.52 9.18 4.02
N SER A 7 -29.57 8.58 4.72
CA SER A 7 -28.45 7.85 4.10
C SER A 7 -28.93 6.53 3.48
N ALA A 8 -29.80 5.79 4.18
CA ALA A 8 -30.40 4.56 3.65
C ALA A 8 -31.15 4.81 2.32
N ALA A 9 -31.89 5.93 2.24
CA ALA A 9 -32.58 6.34 1.02
C ALA A 9 -31.60 6.72 -0.12
N LEU A 10 -30.49 7.39 0.20
CA LEU A 10 -29.46 7.78 -0.77
C LEU A 10 -28.74 6.58 -1.40
N HIS A 11 -28.57 5.45 -0.69
CA HIS A 11 -27.87 4.26 -1.21
C HIS A 11 -28.81 3.16 -1.75
N HIS A 12 -30.13 3.38 -1.70
CA HIS A 12 -31.11 2.40 -2.17
C HIS A 12 -31.05 2.16 -3.69
N HIS A 13 -30.74 0.93 -4.15
CA HIS A 13 -30.51 0.60 -5.57
C HIS A 13 -29.25 1.21 -6.20
N THR A 14 -28.16 1.31 -5.43
CA THR A 14 -26.83 1.60 -5.99
C THR A 14 -25.82 0.48 -5.75
N PRO A 15 -26.08 -0.75 -6.24
CA PRO A 15 -25.10 -1.83 -6.17
C PRO A 15 -23.94 -1.58 -7.14
N ARG A 16 -22.77 -2.18 -6.89
CA ARG A 16 -21.76 -2.39 -7.93
C ARG A 16 -22.11 -3.67 -8.68
N LEU A 17 -22.11 -3.63 -10.01
CA LEU A 17 -22.37 -4.80 -10.85
C LEU A 17 -21.15 -5.06 -11.73
N ASN A 18 -20.66 -6.29 -11.73
CA ASN A 18 -19.66 -6.74 -12.67
C ASN A 18 -20.36 -7.51 -13.80
N VAL A 19 -20.10 -7.11 -15.04
CA VAL A 19 -20.63 -7.77 -16.24
C VAL A 19 -19.49 -8.53 -16.87
N VAL A 20 -19.67 -9.84 -16.98
CA VAL A 20 -18.71 -10.73 -17.62
C VAL A 20 -19.16 -11.10 -19.03
N ASP A 21 -18.21 -11.43 -19.90
CA ASP A 21 -18.51 -12.04 -21.19
C ASP A 21 -18.66 -13.57 -21.07
N PRO A 22 -18.99 -14.32 -22.14
CA PRO A 22 -19.21 -15.77 -22.08
C PRO A 22 -18.05 -16.62 -21.57
N ARG A 23 -16.85 -16.05 -21.49
CA ARG A 23 -15.62 -16.70 -21.02
C ARG A 23 -15.28 -16.27 -19.57
N GLY A 24 -16.08 -15.39 -18.97
CA GLY A 24 -16.00 -15.05 -17.54
C GLY A 24 -15.16 -13.82 -17.23
N LEU A 25 -14.45 -13.23 -18.20
CA LEU A 25 -13.74 -11.98 -18.00
C LEU A 25 -14.68 -10.78 -17.83
N GLU A 26 -14.33 -9.91 -16.88
CA GLU A 26 -15.06 -8.67 -16.61
C GLU A 26 -14.93 -7.69 -17.77
N ILE A 27 -15.99 -7.51 -18.55
CA ILE A 27 -16.02 -6.52 -19.64
C ILE A 27 -16.57 -5.17 -19.18
N ARG A 28 -17.31 -5.11 -18.07
CA ARG A 28 -17.80 -3.86 -17.49
C ARG A 28 -17.90 -3.93 -15.96
N ALA A 29 -17.39 -2.89 -15.31
CA ALA A 29 -17.76 -2.54 -13.93
C ALA A 29 -18.78 -1.41 -13.98
N ILE A 30 -19.99 -1.68 -13.48
CA ILE A 30 -21.09 -0.73 -13.46
C ILE A 30 -21.32 -0.25 -12.03
N GLU A 31 -21.24 1.05 -11.84
CA GLU A 31 -21.57 1.72 -10.59
C GLU A 31 -22.76 2.67 -10.81
N PHE A 32 -23.49 2.97 -9.73
CA PHE A 32 -24.63 3.87 -9.80
C PHE A 32 -24.41 5.07 -8.89
N TRP A 33 -24.34 6.24 -9.51
CA TRP A 33 -24.10 7.51 -8.86
C TRP A 33 -25.40 8.26 -8.56
N ARG A 34 -25.49 8.82 -7.35
CA ARG A 34 -26.46 9.83 -6.92
C ARG A 34 -25.83 10.76 -5.91
N ASN A 35 -26.27 12.01 -5.93
CA ASN A 35 -25.88 13.03 -4.97
C ASN A 35 -26.95 13.28 -3.90
N GLN A 36 -28.22 13.09 -4.23
CA GLN A 36 -29.36 13.23 -3.34
C GLN A 36 -30.28 12.00 -3.44
N ALA A 37 -30.99 11.68 -2.37
CA ALA A 37 -31.88 10.52 -2.33
C ALA A 37 -33.03 10.58 -3.35
N THR A 38 -33.40 11.79 -3.79
CA THR A 38 -34.43 12.02 -4.83
C THR A 38 -33.91 11.87 -6.25
N ASP A 39 -32.59 11.80 -6.44
CA ASP A 39 -32.00 11.68 -7.77
C ASP A 39 -32.28 10.29 -8.36
N THR A 40 -32.46 10.23 -9.68
CA THR A 40 -32.46 8.95 -10.39
C THR A 40 -31.02 8.43 -10.46
N PRO A 41 -30.72 7.18 -10.07
CA PRO A 41 -29.36 6.65 -10.16
C PRO A 41 -28.79 6.73 -11.58
N GLN A 42 -27.69 7.47 -11.73
CA GLN A 42 -26.95 7.55 -12.99
C GLN A 42 -26.00 6.37 -13.07
N ARG A 43 -26.03 5.65 -14.20
CA ARG A 43 -25.16 4.51 -14.44
C ARG A 43 -23.79 4.97 -14.96
N LEU A 44 -22.73 4.65 -14.24
CA LEU A 44 -21.34 4.83 -14.65
C LEU A 44 -20.77 3.48 -15.09
N VAL A 45 -20.12 3.42 -16.25
CA VAL A 45 -19.68 2.16 -16.85
C VAL A 45 -18.20 2.22 -17.17
N ASN A 46 -17.38 1.63 -16.30
CA ASN A 46 -16.01 1.30 -16.65
C ASN A 46 -16.03 0.10 -17.60
N ARG A 47 -15.14 0.08 -18.60
CA ARG A 47 -15.12 -0.97 -19.62
C ARG A 47 -13.72 -1.54 -19.79
N VAL A 48 -13.66 -2.84 -20.00
CA VAL A 48 -12.44 -3.53 -20.43
C VAL A 48 -12.74 -4.28 -21.73
N ALA A 49 -11.79 -4.23 -22.66
CA ALA A 49 -11.76 -5.10 -23.83
C ALA A 49 -10.56 -6.02 -23.72
N HIS A 50 -10.81 -7.30 -23.99
CA HIS A 50 -9.81 -8.35 -23.95
C HIS A 50 -9.43 -8.80 -25.35
N ASP A 51 -8.20 -9.27 -25.52
CA ASP A 51 -7.81 -9.98 -26.73
C ASP A 51 -8.38 -11.42 -26.76
N ALA A 52 -8.00 -12.18 -27.79
CA ALA A 52 -8.42 -13.56 -27.95
C ALA A 52 -7.79 -14.54 -26.93
N ALA A 53 -6.75 -14.12 -26.20
CA ALA A 53 -6.11 -14.89 -25.14
C ALA A 53 -6.58 -14.45 -23.74
N GLY A 54 -7.53 -13.51 -23.66
CA GLY A 54 -8.11 -13.05 -22.40
C GLY A 54 -7.34 -11.92 -21.72
N HIS A 55 -6.30 -11.36 -22.33
CA HIS A 55 -5.57 -10.26 -21.71
C HIS A 55 -6.31 -8.93 -21.85
N PRO A 56 -6.34 -8.06 -20.82
CA PRO A 56 -7.01 -6.76 -20.87
C PRO A 56 -6.20 -5.78 -21.72
N VAL A 57 -6.53 -5.71 -23.01
CA VAL A 57 -5.79 -4.90 -23.98
C VAL A 57 -6.22 -3.44 -24.03
N ASN A 58 -7.45 -3.12 -23.62
CA ASN A 58 -7.92 -1.74 -23.55
C ASN A 58 -8.86 -1.55 -22.36
N CYS A 59 -8.58 -0.55 -21.53
CA CYS A 59 -9.38 -0.19 -20.38
C CYS A 59 -9.89 1.24 -20.50
N TRP A 60 -11.15 1.46 -20.12
CA TRP A 60 -11.80 2.77 -20.09
C TRP A 60 -12.44 3.03 -18.74
N ASP A 61 -12.29 4.25 -18.24
CA ASP A 61 -13.14 4.81 -17.20
C ASP A 61 -14.51 5.20 -17.75
N ALA A 62 -15.46 5.48 -16.85
CA ALA A 62 -16.83 5.80 -17.23
C ALA A 62 -16.97 7.02 -18.15
N ARG A 63 -16.13 8.05 -18.00
CA ARG A 63 -16.22 9.31 -18.77
C ARG A 63 -15.65 9.16 -20.18
N LEU A 64 -14.48 8.56 -20.31
CA LEU A 64 -13.84 8.33 -21.60
C LEU A 64 -14.58 7.24 -22.39
N TRP A 65 -15.19 6.28 -21.69
CA TRP A 65 -16.14 5.35 -22.30
C TRP A 65 -17.41 6.06 -22.80
N GLU A 66 -18.05 6.91 -21.99
CA GLU A 66 -19.29 7.59 -22.41
C GLU A 66 -19.05 8.51 -23.62
N SER A 67 -17.93 9.23 -23.63
CA SER A 67 -17.55 10.14 -24.73
C SER A 67 -16.92 9.43 -25.94
N GLN A 68 -16.51 8.17 -25.81
CA GLN A 68 -15.72 7.42 -26.81
C GLN A 68 -14.45 8.17 -27.28
N ALA A 69 -13.85 8.97 -26.39
CA ALA A 69 -12.79 9.92 -26.75
C ALA A 69 -11.40 9.28 -26.84
N ALA A 70 -11.00 8.45 -25.86
CA ALA A 70 -9.70 7.80 -25.80
C ALA A 70 -9.76 6.54 -24.92
N VAL A 71 -8.78 5.64 -25.05
CA VAL A 71 -8.58 4.49 -24.15
C VAL A 71 -7.72 4.94 -22.98
N ASN A 72 -8.13 4.71 -21.72
CA ASN A 72 -7.32 5.12 -20.57
C ASN A 72 -5.96 4.41 -20.53
N LEU A 73 -5.97 3.11 -20.83
CA LEU A 73 -4.80 2.25 -20.85
C LEU A 73 -4.97 1.20 -21.95
N ALA A 74 -4.04 1.20 -22.91
CA ALA A 74 -3.89 0.16 -23.90
C ALA A 74 -2.63 -0.67 -23.60
N THR A 75 -2.74 -1.99 -23.59
CA THR A 75 -1.61 -2.87 -23.26
C THR A 75 -1.38 -3.89 -24.36
N VAL A 76 -0.13 -4.05 -24.78
CA VAL A 76 0.33 -5.11 -25.67
C VAL A 76 1.09 -6.12 -24.86
N PHE A 77 0.65 -7.38 -24.95
CA PHE A 77 1.25 -8.50 -24.24
C PHE A 77 2.11 -9.34 -25.18
N SER A 78 3.10 -10.02 -24.60
CA SER A 78 3.78 -11.13 -25.25
C SER A 78 2.81 -12.32 -25.39
N LEU A 79 3.23 -13.34 -26.13
CA LEU A 79 2.45 -14.59 -26.20
C LEU A 79 2.37 -15.33 -24.87
N SER A 80 3.25 -15.01 -23.91
CA SER A 80 3.27 -15.56 -22.55
C SER A 80 2.59 -14.63 -21.53
N GLY A 81 1.74 -13.70 -21.98
CA GLY A 81 1.00 -12.79 -21.10
C GLY A 81 1.82 -11.71 -20.41
N GLN A 82 3.11 -11.57 -20.73
CA GLN A 82 3.94 -10.50 -20.16
C GLN A 82 3.59 -9.17 -20.83
N ALA A 83 3.25 -8.14 -20.05
CA ALA A 83 3.02 -6.81 -20.59
C ALA A 83 4.32 -6.25 -21.21
N LEU A 84 4.32 -6.03 -22.52
CA LEU A 84 5.47 -5.51 -23.26
C LEU A 84 5.36 -3.99 -23.44
N LEU A 85 4.18 -3.50 -23.85
CA LEU A 85 3.91 -2.07 -24.02
C LEU A 85 2.65 -1.73 -23.22
N SER A 86 2.73 -0.70 -22.38
CA SER A 86 1.59 -0.06 -21.75
C SER A 86 1.51 1.37 -22.26
N ASP A 87 0.41 1.76 -22.90
CA ASP A 87 0.14 3.12 -23.39
C ASP A 87 -1.03 3.74 -22.63
N SER A 88 -0.72 4.67 -21.73
CA SER A 88 -1.70 5.35 -20.91
C SER A 88 -1.87 6.81 -21.33
N VAL A 89 -3.12 7.27 -21.44
CA VAL A 89 -3.41 8.71 -21.66
C VAL A 89 -2.96 9.58 -20.50
N ASP A 90 -2.86 9.01 -19.31
CA ASP A 90 -2.41 9.70 -18.11
C ASP A 90 -0.89 9.59 -17.98
N ALA A 91 -0.31 8.38 -18.06
CA ALA A 91 1.09 8.11 -17.75
C ALA A 91 2.05 7.96 -18.94
N GLY A 92 1.57 8.14 -20.17
CA GLY A 92 2.35 7.92 -21.38
C GLY A 92 2.56 6.44 -21.69
N TRP A 93 3.34 6.16 -22.73
CA TRP A 93 3.71 4.80 -23.09
C TRP A 93 4.99 4.32 -22.39
N ARG A 94 5.06 3.03 -22.10
CA ARG A 94 6.22 2.34 -21.51
C ARG A 94 6.39 0.99 -22.20
N LEU A 95 7.57 0.75 -22.74
CA LEU A 95 7.97 -0.47 -23.43
C LEU A 95 9.02 -1.20 -22.59
N MET A 96 8.91 -2.52 -22.48
CA MET A 96 9.87 -3.37 -21.79
C MET A 96 10.36 -4.49 -22.71
N LEU A 97 11.65 -4.75 -22.64
CA LEU A 97 12.30 -5.94 -23.18
C LEU A 97 12.75 -6.82 -22.02
N ALA A 98 12.11 -7.99 -21.89
CA ALA A 98 12.52 -9.02 -20.95
C ALA A 98 13.57 -9.95 -21.55
N GLY A 99 14.46 -10.48 -20.71
CA GLY A 99 15.33 -11.60 -21.04
C GLY A 99 14.62 -12.94 -20.88
N ASP A 100 15.32 -14.03 -21.21
CA ASP A 100 14.76 -15.38 -21.22
C ASP A 100 14.23 -15.85 -19.85
N SER A 101 14.75 -15.27 -18.76
CA SER A 101 14.29 -15.55 -17.38
C SER A 101 13.15 -14.63 -16.92
N GLY A 102 12.61 -13.77 -17.78
CA GLY A 102 11.64 -12.74 -17.42
C GLY A 102 12.25 -11.47 -16.81
N ALA A 103 13.54 -11.50 -16.46
CA ALA A 103 14.25 -10.33 -15.92
C ALA A 103 14.28 -9.18 -16.93
N VAL A 104 14.12 -7.94 -16.45
CA VAL A 104 14.11 -6.75 -17.32
C VAL A 104 15.51 -6.51 -17.87
N VAL A 105 15.67 -6.57 -19.19
CA VAL A 105 16.96 -6.28 -19.87
C VAL A 105 17.03 -4.81 -20.27
N ALA A 106 15.97 -4.30 -20.89
CA ALA A 106 15.86 -2.92 -21.30
C ALA A 106 14.41 -2.42 -21.25
N GLY A 107 14.23 -1.10 -21.27
CA GLY A 107 12.92 -0.47 -21.34
C GLY A 107 13.01 0.96 -21.86
N TRP A 108 11.89 1.43 -22.41
CA TRP A 108 11.74 2.77 -22.97
C TRP A 108 10.43 3.42 -22.52
N ASP A 109 10.36 4.75 -22.50
CA ASP A 109 9.14 5.46 -22.16
C ASP A 109 8.81 6.64 -23.09
N GLY A 110 7.62 7.23 -22.88
CA GLY A 110 7.10 8.35 -23.65
C GLY A 110 7.95 9.62 -23.62
N ARG A 111 8.83 9.78 -22.63
CA ARG A 111 9.81 10.87 -22.56
C ARG A 111 11.10 10.57 -23.33
N GLY A 112 11.21 9.39 -23.93
CA GLY A 112 12.40 8.92 -24.63
C GLY A 112 13.49 8.44 -23.68
N THR A 113 13.16 8.15 -22.43
CA THR A 113 14.10 7.51 -21.49
C THR A 113 14.38 6.10 -21.98
N GLU A 114 15.65 5.72 -22.08
CA GLU A 114 16.09 4.34 -22.24
C GLU A 114 16.70 3.87 -20.93
N ARG A 115 16.26 2.72 -20.42
CA ARG A 115 16.82 2.06 -19.24
C ARG A 115 17.30 0.66 -19.62
N SER A 116 18.45 0.23 -19.11
CA SER A 116 18.92 -1.15 -19.20
C SER A 116 19.50 -1.64 -17.89
N VAL A 117 19.47 -2.96 -17.68
CA VAL A 117 19.98 -3.61 -16.47
C VAL A 117 21.02 -4.64 -16.86
N GLN A 118 22.17 -4.57 -16.20
CA GLN A 118 23.24 -5.56 -16.32
C GLN A 118 23.17 -6.50 -15.13
N TYR A 119 23.40 -7.78 -15.38
CA TYR A 119 23.34 -8.85 -14.38
C TYR A 119 24.66 -9.60 -14.28
N ASP A 120 24.93 -10.18 -13.12
CA ASP A 120 26.00 -11.18 -12.97
C ASP A 120 25.57 -12.58 -13.45
N ALA A 121 26.46 -13.57 -13.30
CA ALA A 121 26.19 -14.95 -13.70
C ALA A 121 25.09 -15.65 -12.87
N LEU A 122 24.68 -15.07 -11.75
CA LEU A 122 23.58 -15.53 -10.91
C LEU A 122 22.28 -14.74 -11.15
N LEU A 123 22.23 -13.94 -12.23
CA LEU A 123 21.11 -13.07 -12.57
C LEU A 123 20.78 -12.03 -11.50
N ARG A 124 21.77 -11.63 -10.70
CA ARG A 124 21.62 -10.50 -9.76
C ARG A 124 22.00 -9.20 -10.46
N PRO A 125 21.22 -8.11 -10.32
CA PRO A 125 21.55 -6.86 -10.99
C PRO A 125 22.86 -6.27 -10.44
N VAL A 126 23.78 -5.89 -11.32
CA VAL A 126 25.08 -5.28 -10.98
C VAL A 126 25.19 -3.84 -11.43
N ALA A 127 24.43 -3.43 -12.45
CA ALA A 127 24.37 -2.04 -12.89
C ALA A 127 23.02 -1.72 -13.53
N ILE A 128 22.56 -0.49 -13.34
CA ILE A 128 21.42 0.08 -14.07
C ILE A 128 21.92 1.29 -14.84
N ILE A 129 21.58 1.34 -16.13
CA ILE A 129 22.00 2.39 -17.06
C ILE A 129 20.75 3.09 -17.57
N GLU A 130 20.70 4.41 -17.45
CA GLU A 130 19.63 5.26 -17.97
C GLU A 130 20.22 6.30 -18.93
N ASN A 131 19.73 6.34 -20.17
CA ASN A 131 20.21 7.22 -21.25
C ASN A 131 21.75 7.24 -21.39
N GLY A 132 22.36 6.07 -21.30
CA GLY A 132 23.81 5.88 -21.43
C GLY A 132 24.64 6.22 -20.18
N ARG A 133 24.01 6.59 -19.06
CA ARG A 133 24.70 6.83 -17.77
C ARG A 133 24.40 5.73 -16.78
N CYS A 134 25.42 5.26 -16.07
CA CYS A 134 25.24 4.25 -15.03
C CYS A 134 24.74 4.91 -13.74
N ILE A 135 23.45 4.82 -13.48
CA ILE A 135 22.80 5.49 -12.34
C ILE A 135 22.76 4.62 -11.07
N GLU A 136 22.93 3.30 -11.20
CA GLU A 136 23.14 2.41 -10.06
C GLU A 136 24.24 1.38 -10.33
N ARG A 137 24.99 1.00 -9.29
CA ARG A 137 25.85 -0.18 -9.26
C ARG A 137 25.73 -0.94 -7.95
N ARG A 138 25.84 -2.27 -8.02
CA ARG A 138 25.76 -3.15 -6.85
C ARG A 138 26.96 -4.07 -6.76
N GLN A 139 27.36 -4.35 -5.52
CA GLN A 139 28.36 -5.35 -5.19
C GLN A 139 27.77 -6.29 -4.15
N TYR A 140 28.02 -7.59 -4.33
CA TYR A 140 27.52 -8.65 -3.46
C TYR A 140 28.65 -9.34 -2.70
N GLY A 141 28.39 -9.78 -1.48
CA GLY A 141 29.36 -10.50 -0.67
C GLY A 141 29.60 -11.93 -1.15
N GLY A 142 30.84 -12.36 -1.06
CA GLY A 142 31.30 -13.70 -1.46
C GLY A 142 31.58 -14.61 -0.26
N PRO A 143 32.10 -15.83 -0.49
CA PRO A 143 32.45 -16.78 0.57
C PRO A 143 33.50 -16.29 1.57
N ASP A 144 34.30 -15.30 1.17
CA ASP A 144 35.34 -14.63 1.95
C ASP A 144 34.78 -13.69 3.03
N THR A 145 33.53 -13.23 2.89
CA THR A 145 32.87 -12.32 3.84
C THR A 145 31.90 -13.01 4.81
N LYS A 146 31.95 -14.34 4.90
CA LYS A 146 31.07 -15.13 5.78
C LYS A 146 31.14 -14.76 7.27
N GLY A 147 32.24 -14.17 7.73
CA GLY A 147 32.39 -13.71 9.12
C GLY A 147 31.45 -12.57 9.52
N HIS A 148 30.86 -11.89 8.52
CA HIS A 148 29.92 -10.78 8.69
C HIS A 148 28.52 -11.11 8.15
N ASN A 149 28.24 -12.39 7.87
CA ASN A 149 26.98 -12.88 7.27
C ASN A 149 26.63 -12.23 5.91
N GLN A 150 27.66 -11.84 5.14
CA GLN A 150 27.49 -11.09 3.89
C GLN A 150 27.35 -11.97 2.63
N CYS A 151 27.49 -13.29 2.72
CA CYS A 151 27.45 -14.16 1.54
C CYS A 151 26.12 -14.03 0.79
N GLY A 152 26.16 -13.65 -0.49
CA GLY A 152 24.96 -13.45 -1.31
C GLY A 152 24.27 -12.09 -1.11
N GLN A 153 24.51 -11.42 0.01
CA GLN A 153 23.92 -10.11 0.34
C GLN A 153 24.51 -8.98 -0.52
N CYS A 154 23.72 -7.94 -0.78
CA CYS A 154 24.24 -6.70 -1.37
C CYS A 154 24.99 -5.92 -0.29
N ILE A 155 26.32 -5.80 -0.44
CA ILE A 155 27.20 -5.16 0.56
C ILE A 155 27.55 -3.72 0.20
N ARG A 156 27.37 -3.33 -1.06
CA ARG A 156 27.49 -1.96 -1.53
C ARG A 156 26.49 -1.68 -2.64
N HIS A 157 25.74 -0.60 -2.48
CA HIS A 157 24.80 -0.09 -3.48
C HIS A 157 25.10 1.37 -3.75
N ASP A 158 25.72 1.64 -4.90
CA ASP A 158 25.87 2.98 -5.44
C ASP A 158 24.56 3.33 -6.15
N ASP A 159 23.81 4.29 -5.63
CA ASP A 159 22.48 4.71 -6.09
C ASP A 159 22.45 6.21 -6.45
N PRO A 160 21.32 6.79 -6.91
CA PRO A 160 21.28 8.20 -7.30
C PRO A 160 21.55 9.21 -6.16
N ALA A 161 21.50 8.78 -4.89
CA ALA A 161 21.80 9.62 -3.73
C ALA A 161 23.27 9.52 -3.28
N GLY A 162 23.93 8.40 -3.56
CA GLY A 162 25.32 8.12 -3.18
C GLY A 162 25.56 6.63 -2.97
N SER A 163 26.46 6.26 -2.07
CA SER A 163 26.77 4.86 -1.78
C SER A 163 26.20 4.45 -0.43
N ARG A 164 25.48 3.32 -0.41
CA ARG A 164 25.15 2.56 0.80
C ARG A 164 26.12 1.40 0.93
N MET A 165 26.64 1.17 2.13
CA MET A 165 27.43 0.00 2.48
C MET A 165 26.72 -0.72 3.63
N ASP A 166 26.46 -2.01 3.46
CA ASP A 166 25.84 -2.87 4.48
C ASP A 166 26.95 -3.79 5.00
N ASP A 167 27.61 -3.34 6.06
CA ASP A 167 28.92 -3.82 6.51
C ASP A 167 28.82 -5.11 7.35
N GLU A 168 27.68 -5.34 8.01
CA GLU A 168 27.47 -6.51 8.86
C GLU A 168 25.98 -6.87 8.95
N PHE A 169 25.68 -8.18 9.01
CA PHE A 169 24.32 -8.72 9.09
C PHE A 169 24.15 -9.62 10.32
N ALA A 170 22.98 -9.56 10.94
CA ALA A 170 22.56 -10.43 12.02
C ALA A 170 22.31 -11.86 11.52
N LEU A 171 22.22 -12.82 12.44
CA LEU A 171 21.91 -14.21 12.08
C LEU A 171 20.55 -14.36 11.39
N ALA A 172 19.58 -13.52 11.74
CA ALA A 172 18.27 -13.46 11.12
C ALA A 172 18.24 -12.60 9.83
N GLY A 173 19.39 -12.15 9.32
CA GLY A 173 19.50 -11.39 8.07
C GLY A 173 19.32 -9.87 8.19
N GLY A 174 18.92 -9.33 9.36
CA GLY A 174 18.84 -7.89 9.59
C GLY A 174 20.21 -7.18 9.52
N VAL A 175 20.27 -5.96 8.99
CA VAL A 175 21.52 -5.18 8.91
C VAL A 175 21.95 -4.69 10.29
N LEU A 176 23.17 -5.00 10.72
CA LEU A 176 23.74 -4.55 12.00
C LEU A 176 24.49 -3.22 11.87
N GLU A 177 25.12 -2.97 10.72
CA GLU A 177 25.86 -1.74 10.45
C GLU A 177 25.66 -1.32 8.99
N GLN A 178 25.21 -0.08 8.80
CA GLN A 178 25.04 0.53 7.48
C GLN A 178 25.71 1.88 7.43
N THR A 179 26.55 2.11 6.42
CA THR A 179 27.19 3.40 6.17
C THR A 179 26.66 4.04 4.89
N ARG A 180 26.21 5.30 4.98
CA ARG A 180 25.76 6.09 3.83
C ARG A 180 26.74 7.21 3.52
N HIS A 181 27.25 7.23 2.28
CA HIS A 181 27.97 8.36 1.72
C HIS A 181 27.09 9.05 0.67
N PHE A 182 26.94 10.37 0.76
CA PHE A 182 26.20 11.13 -0.25
C PHE A 182 27.10 11.54 -1.41
N LEU A 183 26.52 11.73 -2.60
CA LEU A 183 27.21 12.34 -3.73
C LEU A 183 27.65 13.78 -3.41
N PHE A 184 28.87 14.12 -3.78
CA PHE A 184 29.35 15.51 -3.70
C PHE A 184 28.57 16.43 -4.66
N ASN A 185 28.26 15.95 -5.86
CA ASN A 185 27.42 16.64 -6.83
C ASN A 185 26.22 15.77 -7.27
N PRO A 186 24.99 16.08 -6.82
CA PRO A 186 23.81 15.29 -7.12
C PRO A 186 23.23 15.49 -8.54
N GLU A 187 23.84 16.33 -9.40
CA GLU A 187 23.31 16.62 -10.75
C GLU A 187 23.84 15.68 -11.85
N ASN A 188 24.96 14.99 -11.63
CA ASN A 188 25.66 14.22 -12.67
C ASN A 188 25.96 12.78 -12.22
N VAL A 189 24.92 12.03 -11.84
CA VAL A 189 25.07 10.62 -11.48
C VAL A 189 25.50 9.83 -12.71
N ASP A 190 26.71 9.26 -12.66
CA ASP A 190 27.25 8.31 -13.63
C ASP A 190 28.37 7.52 -12.94
N TRP A 191 28.03 6.34 -12.41
CA TRP A 191 28.92 5.52 -11.60
C TRP A 191 29.94 4.79 -12.49
N PRO A 192 31.24 5.10 -12.38
CA PRO A 192 32.28 4.41 -13.13
C PRO A 192 32.46 2.98 -12.60
N GLU A 193 33.06 2.11 -13.40
CA GLU A 193 33.29 0.72 -12.98
C GLU A 193 34.35 0.59 -11.86
N PRO A 194 35.50 1.31 -11.88
CA PRO A 194 36.50 1.20 -10.82
C PRO A 194 36.05 1.83 -9.50
N LEU A 195 36.17 1.09 -8.40
CA LEU A 195 35.77 1.55 -7.05
C LEU A 195 36.43 2.88 -6.65
N THR A 196 37.72 3.07 -6.96
CA THR A 196 38.44 4.31 -6.63
C THR A 196 37.87 5.54 -7.32
N GLU A 197 37.32 5.37 -8.52
CA GLU A 197 36.68 6.47 -9.26
C GLU A 197 35.26 6.72 -8.74
N ARG A 198 34.56 5.68 -8.27
CA ARG A 198 33.25 5.84 -7.59
C ARG A 198 33.40 6.62 -6.29
N ASP A 199 34.39 6.25 -5.48
CA ASP A 199 34.65 6.90 -4.19
C ASP A 199 35.02 8.38 -4.35
N ALA A 200 35.62 8.76 -5.49
CA ALA A 200 35.91 10.15 -5.83
C ALA A 200 34.66 11.02 -6.11
N LEU A 201 33.50 10.41 -6.36
CA LEU A 201 32.22 11.12 -6.54
C LEU A 201 31.51 11.41 -5.20
N LEU A 202 31.91 10.73 -4.13
CA LEU A 202 31.30 10.84 -2.82
C LEU A 202 31.84 12.03 -2.04
N GLU A 203 31.02 12.56 -1.13
CA GLU A 203 31.49 13.50 -0.12
C GLU A 203 32.60 12.85 0.73
N PRO A 204 33.69 13.58 1.01
CA PRO A 204 34.80 13.04 1.79
C PRO A 204 34.41 12.84 3.26
N GLY A 205 35.05 11.88 3.91
CA GLY A 205 34.84 11.58 5.33
C GLY A 205 34.34 10.16 5.56
N PRO A 206 33.99 9.81 6.81
CA PRO A 206 33.61 8.44 7.19
C PRO A 206 32.20 8.04 6.75
N GLY A 207 31.40 8.96 6.18
CA GLY A 207 29.99 8.71 5.90
C GLY A 207 29.11 8.77 7.16
N ALA A 208 27.81 8.54 6.96
CA ALA A 208 26.80 8.49 8.00
C ALA A 208 26.50 7.02 8.36
N THR A 209 27.08 6.53 9.46
CA THR A 209 26.93 5.14 9.90
C THR A 209 25.80 4.99 10.91
N THR A 210 24.82 4.14 10.61
CA THR A 210 23.78 3.70 11.55
C THR A 210 24.07 2.26 11.97
N ARG A 211 23.80 1.94 13.24
CA ARG A 211 23.92 0.58 13.78
C ARG A 211 22.61 0.13 14.40
N TRP A 212 22.31 -1.16 14.27
CA TRP A 212 21.17 -1.79 14.92
C TRP A 212 21.63 -2.96 15.79
N ALA A 213 20.88 -3.22 16.83
CA ALA A 213 20.91 -4.49 17.53
C ALA A 213 19.54 -5.13 17.39
N HIS A 214 19.52 -6.42 17.10
CA HIS A 214 18.30 -7.19 16.90
C HIS A 214 18.09 -8.20 18.03
N SER A 215 16.83 -8.50 18.32
CA SER A 215 16.42 -9.67 19.11
C SER A 215 16.74 -10.95 18.33
N PRO A 216 16.73 -12.14 18.98
CA PRO A 216 16.83 -13.41 18.26
C PRO A 216 15.71 -13.65 17.23
N LEU A 217 14.57 -12.96 17.35
CA LEU A 217 13.44 -13.02 16.42
C LEU A 217 13.54 -11.98 15.29
N GLY A 218 14.55 -11.10 15.33
CA GLY A 218 14.79 -10.07 14.30
C GLY A 218 14.35 -8.66 14.66
N ASP A 219 13.61 -8.47 15.76
CA ASP A 219 13.11 -7.14 16.18
C ASP A 219 14.25 -6.19 16.54
N VAL A 220 14.14 -4.91 16.18
CA VAL A 220 15.14 -3.91 16.56
C VAL A 220 15.01 -3.56 18.04
N ILE A 221 15.99 -3.94 18.85
CA ILE A 221 16.05 -3.62 20.30
C ILE A 221 16.80 -2.31 20.59
N SER A 222 17.69 -1.90 19.69
CA SER A 222 18.32 -0.59 19.75
C SER A 222 18.79 -0.12 18.38
N GLN A 223 18.77 1.18 18.17
CA GLN A 223 19.32 1.83 16.98
C GLN A 223 20.23 2.98 17.40
N THR A 224 21.48 2.98 16.91
CA THR A 224 22.40 4.10 17.03
C THR A 224 22.45 4.85 15.70
N ASP A 225 21.98 6.09 15.68
CA ASP A 225 21.99 6.92 14.48
C ASP A 225 23.39 7.43 14.09
N ALA A 226 23.48 8.10 12.95
CA ALA A 226 24.73 8.65 12.41
C ALA A 226 25.39 9.73 13.29
N GLN A 227 24.71 10.25 14.29
CA GLN A 227 25.24 11.23 15.26
C GLN A 227 25.48 10.60 16.63
N ARG A 228 25.40 9.27 16.73
CA ARG A 228 25.58 8.45 17.92
C ARG A 228 24.51 8.65 18.99
N ASN A 229 23.33 9.11 18.60
CA ASN A 229 22.16 9.05 19.47
C ASN A 229 21.64 7.62 19.48
N VAL A 230 21.33 7.09 20.66
CA VAL A 230 20.90 5.70 20.83
C VAL A 230 19.43 5.69 21.21
N GLN A 231 18.59 5.13 20.35
CA GLN A 231 17.22 4.77 20.67
C GLN A 231 17.20 3.32 21.17
N THR A 232 16.50 3.06 22.27
CA THR A 232 16.32 1.71 22.83
C THR A 232 14.84 1.40 22.90
N PHE A 233 14.48 0.20 22.44
CA PHE A 233 13.11 -0.27 22.34
C PHE A 233 12.92 -1.45 23.30
N ALA A 234 12.12 -1.24 24.33
CA ALA A 234 11.61 -2.33 25.16
C ALA A 234 10.39 -2.93 24.47
N HIS A 235 10.27 -4.26 24.52
CA HIS A 235 9.17 -4.99 23.90
C HIS A 235 8.38 -5.76 24.96
N THR A 236 7.09 -5.88 24.73
CA THR A 236 6.20 -6.76 25.47
C THR A 236 6.57 -8.22 25.22
N VAL A 237 5.99 -9.13 26.01
CA VAL A 237 6.13 -10.59 25.79
C VAL A 237 5.62 -11.04 24.41
N ALA A 238 4.74 -10.26 23.79
CA ALA A 238 4.17 -10.52 22.47
C ALA A 238 4.91 -9.79 21.33
N GLY A 239 6.15 -9.33 21.55
CA GLY A 239 6.98 -8.69 20.52
C GLY A 239 6.63 -7.24 20.17
N HIS A 240 5.49 -6.70 20.61
CA HIS A 240 5.16 -5.28 20.40
C HIS A 240 6.05 -4.33 21.21
N VAL A 241 6.37 -3.14 20.68
CA VAL A 241 7.10 -2.09 21.41
C VAL A 241 6.29 -1.61 22.62
N GLU A 242 6.86 -1.70 23.82
CA GLU A 242 6.28 -1.25 25.07
C GLU A 242 6.75 0.16 25.44
N ALA A 243 8.05 0.42 25.34
CA ALA A 243 8.63 1.68 25.78
C ALA A 243 9.84 2.06 24.92
N ILE A 244 10.12 3.36 24.86
CA ILE A 244 11.21 3.91 24.05
C ILE A 244 12.00 4.92 24.85
N SER A 245 13.32 4.77 24.88
CA SER A 245 14.26 5.69 25.49
C SER A 245 15.29 6.21 24.48
N LEU A 246 15.88 7.36 24.79
CA LEU A 246 16.87 8.05 23.96
C LEU A 246 18.07 8.46 24.81
N GLY A 247 19.25 7.98 24.44
CA GLY A 247 20.54 8.46 24.94
C GLY A 247 21.21 9.38 23.92
N LEU A 248 21.36 10.67 24.26
CA LEU A 248 22.20 11.60 23.49
C LEU A 248 23.68 11.47 23.93
N PRO A 249 24.67 11.69 23.05
CA PRO A 249 26.08 11.60 23.39
C PRO A 249 26.47 12.42 24.64
N GLY A 250 27.01 11.76 25.65
CA GLY A 250 27.46 12.41 26.89
C GLY A 250 26.34 12.89 27.82
N GLN A 251 25.07 12.56 27.52
CA GLN A 251 23.92 12.88 28.36
C GLN A 251 23.34 11.62 29.01
N THR A 252 22.53 11.83 30.04
CA THR A 252 21.73 10.76 30.64
C THR A 252 20.62 10.37 29.69
N GLU A 253 20.32 9.07 29.65
CA GLU A 253 19.17 8.55 28.91
C GLU A 253 17.87 9.20 29.39
N ARG A 254 17.01 9.56 28.46
CA ARG A 254 15.67 10.11 28.71
C ARG A 254 14.62 9.18 28.14
N VAL A 255 13.49 9.07 28.82
CA VAL A 255 12.36 8.27 28.32
C VAL A 255 11.54 9.14 27.36
N LEU A 256 11.30 8.63 26.15
CA LEU A 256 10.39 9.24 25.17
C LEU A 256 8.99 8.65 25.27
N VAL A 257 8.87 7.36 25.57
CA VAL A 257 7.58 6.66 25.76
C VAL A 257 7.70 5.76 26.98
N HIS A 258 6.81 5.94 27.95
CA HIS A 258 6.79 5.16 29.19
C HIS A 258 6.16 3.78 28.99
N SER A 259 5.04 3.70 28.29
CA SER A 259 4.33 2.45 28.05
C SER A 259 3.40 2.59 26.84
N ILE A 260 3.17 1.47 26.15
CA ILE A 260 2.16 1.30 25.12
C ILE A 260 1.41 0.01 25.45
N ASP A 261 0.09 0.13 25.57
CA ASP A 261 -0.81 -0.99 25.84
C ASP A 261 -1.59 -1.34 24.57
N TYR A 262 -1.74 -2.62 24.33
CA TYR A 262 -2.39 -3.17 23.14
C TYR A 262 -3.61 -4.02 23.52
N ASP A 263 -4.61 -4.09 22.65
CA ASP A 263 -5.67 -5.10 22.77
C ASP A 263 -5.25 -6.43 22.12
N ALA A 264 -6.14 -7.43 22.16
CA ALA A 264 -5.89 -8.75 21.60
C ALA A 264 -5.76 -8.78 20.07
N GLN A 265 -6.17 -7.71 19.38
CA GLN A 265 -5.95 -7.53 17.94
C GLN A 265 -4.64 -6.72 17.69
N GLY A 266 -3.98 -6.33 18.78
CA GLY A 266 -2.79 -5.51 18.84
C GLY A 266 -3.00 -4.08 18.32
N TYR A 267 -4.20 -3.53 18.45
CA TYR A 267 -4.40 -2.08 18.36
C TYR A 267 -3.91 -1.42 19.64
N VAL A 268 -3.26 -0.26 19.50
CA VAL A 268 -2.89 0.57 20.65
C VAL A 268 -4.16 1.05 21.35
N THR A 269 -4.33 0.70 22.62
CA THR A 269 -5.46 1.13 23.47
C THR A 269 -5.07 2.28 24.40
N SER A 270 -3.80 2.33 24.81
CA SER A 270 -3.25 3.37 25.67
C SER A 270 -1.77 3.58 25.36
N GLU A 271 -1.31 4.83 25.42
CA GLU A 271 0.08 5.20 25.24
C GLU A 271 0.42 6.33 26.22
N THR A 272 1.48 6.16 26.99
CA THR A 272 1.98 7.18 27.92
C THR A 272 3.27 7.78 27.38
N ALA A 273 3.19 9.03 26.93
CA ALA A 273 4.36 9.78 26.46
C ALA A 273 5.31 10.13 27.62
N GLY A 274 6.59 10.36 27.32
CA GLY A 274 7.62 10.72 28.31
C GLY A 274 7.38 12.05 29.04
N ASN A 275 6.48 12.91 28.54
CA ASN A 275 5.99 14.10 29.26
C ASN A 275 4.78 13.82 30.18
N GLY A 276 4.39 12.55 30.35
CA GLY A 276 3.30 12.10 31.22
C GLY A 276 1.89 12.27 30.64
N VAL A 277 1.74 12.65 29.36
CA VAL A 277 0.43 12.68 28.71
C VAL A 277 0.03 11.26 28.32
N VAL A 278 -1.19 10.89 28.66
CA VAL A 278 -1.77 9.57 28.35
C VAL A 278 -2.77 9.73 27.23
N THR A 279 -2.51 9.06 26.10
CA THR A 279 -3.43 8.92 24.97
C THR A 279 -4.16 7.59 25.10
N LYS A 280 -5.49 7.61 25.04
CA LYS A 280 -6.33 6.41 24.99
C LYS A 280 -7.11 6.35 23.68
N ALA A 281 -7.14 5.17 23.08
CA ALA A 281 -7.89 4.89 21.87
C ALA A 281 -8.89 3.78 22.15
N LEU A 282 -10.14 4.01 21.77
CA LEU A 282 -11.21 3.02 21.87
C LEU A 282 -11.65 2.62 20.47
N HIS A 283 -11.64 1.32 20.21
CA HIS A 283 -12.10 0.75 18.96
C HIS A 283 -13.47 0.07 19.17
N ASP A 284 -14.31 0.08 18.14
CA ASP A 284 -15.58 -0.64 18.12
C ASP A 284 -15.30 -2.15 18.03
N ALA A 285 -15.79 -2.92 19.00
CA ALA A 285 -15.48 -4.34 19.10
C ALA A 285 -16.00 -5.19 17.93
N ALA A 286 -17.00 -4.71 17.16
CA ALA A 286 -17.57 -5.47 16.06
C ALA A 286 -16.82 -5.27 14.74
N ASN A 287 -16.12 -4.14 14.57
CA ASN A 287 -15.48 -3.80 13.29
C ASN A 287 -14.08 -3.18 13.39
N GLY A 288 -13.53 -3.03 14.60
CA GLY A 288 -12.17 -2.51 14.85
C GLY A 288 -11.99 -1.00 14.60
N ARG A 289 -13.04 -0.25 14.23
CA ARG A 289 -12.90 1.18 13.91
C ARG A 289 -12.68 2.03 15.16
N LEU A 290 -11.79 3.01 15.08
CA LEU A 290 -11.51 3.96 16.15
C LEU A 290 -12.72 4.88 16.41
N ILE A 291 -13.40 4.72 17.55
CA ILE A 291 -14.58 5.52 17.90
C ILE A 291 -14.28 6.67 18.85
N GLU A 292 -13.19 6.58 19.62
CA GLU A 292 -12.74 7.63 20.52
C GLU A 292 -11.21 7.69 20.61
N LEU A 293 -10.64 8.89 20.51
CA LEU A 293 -9.23 9.17 20.77
C LEU A 293 -9.10 10.30 21.79
N LYS A 294 -8.39 10.05 22.88
CA LYS A 294 -8.40 10.94 24.05
C LYS A 294 -7.01 11.12 24.65
N GLY A 295 -6.46 12.34 24.57
CA GLY A 295 -5.20 12.75 25.20
C GLY A 295 -5.43 13.54 26.49
N THR A 296 -4.92 13.04 27.62
CA THR A 296 -5.12 13.63 28.96
C THR A 296 -3.78 13.88 29.64
N ARG A 297 -3.61 15.07 30.22
CA ARG A 297 -2.44 15.42 31.05
C ARG A 297 -2.57 14.82 32.46
N ALA A 298 -1.45 14.66 33.16
CA ALA A 298 -1.40 14.13 34.53
C ALA A 298 -2.29 14.87 35.55
N ASP A 299 -2.57 16.16 35.35
CA ASP A 299 -3.47 16.96 36.20
C ASP A 299 -4.98 16.76 35.87
N GLY A 300 -5.29 15.88 34.91
CA GLY A 300 -6.64 15.60 34.43
C GLY A 300 -7.12 16.54 33.32
N GLN A 301 -6.31 17.52 32.89
CA GLN A 301 -6.66 18.40 31.78
C GLN A 301 -6.76 17.61 30.47
N LEU A 302 -7.88 17.79 29.78
CA LEU A 302 -8.11 17.21 28.46
C LEU A 302 -7.42 18.06 27.39
N LEU A 303 -6.51 17.46 26.64
CA LEU A 303 -5.73 18.14 25.58
C LEU A 303 -6.28 17.83 24.18
N GLN A 304 -6.82 16.62 24.00
CA GLN A 304 -7.46 16.16 22.77
C GLN A 304 -8.58 15.17 23.12
N HIS A 305 -9.75 15.27 22.48
CA HIS A 305 -10.81 14.28 22.66
C HIS A 305 -11.70 14.16 21.43
N LEU A 306 -11.24 13.38 20.46
CA LEU A 306 -11.92 13.14 19.19
C LEU A 306 -12.90 11.97 19.33
N LEU A 307 -14.15 12.21 18.97
CA LEU A 307 -15.18 11.18 18.84
C LEU A 307 -15.60 11.06 17.38
N TYR A 308 -15.69 9.82 16.90
CA TYR A 308 -15.96 9.50 15.51
C TYR A 308 -17.33 8.84 15.34
N ASP A 309 -18.15 9.39 14.45
CA ASP A 309 -19.36 8.73 13.98
C ASP A 309 -19.13 8.25 12.55
N TYR A 310 -19.49 6.99 12.28
CA TYR A 310 -19.32 6.35 10.98
C TYR A 310 -20.66 6.00 10.34
N ASP A 311 -20.68 5.93 9.01
CA ASP A 311 -21.70 5.16 8.31
C ASP A 311 -21.39 3.65 8.36
N PRO A 312 -22.29 2.76 7.90
CA PRO A 312 -22.05 1.32 7.92
C PRO A 312 -20.80 0.90 7.10
N LEU A 313 -20.47 1.63 6.03
CA LEU A 313 -19.33 1.33 5.17
C LEU A 313 -18.00 1.82 5.74
N GLY A 314 -18.03 2.67 6.78
CA GLY A 314 -16.85 3.18 7.46
C GLY A 314 -16.45 4.59 7.03
N ASN A 315 -17.29 5.30 6.28
CA ASN A 315 -17.03 6.70 6.00
C ASN A 315 -17.30 7.53 7.27
N VAL A 316 -16.39 8.44 7.61
CA VAL A 316 -16.51 9.31 8.79
C VAL A 316 -17.57 10.37 8.52
N LEU A 317 -18.69 10.33 9.23
CA LEU A 317 -19.78 11.30 9.11
C LEU A 317 -19.59 12.52 10.00
N ARG A 318 -18.90 12.34 11.13
CA ARG A 318 -18.69 13.40 12.12
C ARG A 318 -17.45 13.15 12.96
N ILE A 319 -16.73 14.23 13.24
CA ILE A 319 -15.66 14.28 14.24
C ILE A 319 -16.03 15.35 15.26
N ASN A 320 -16.03 15.01 16.54
CA ASN A 320 -16.31 15.94 17.64
C ASN A 320 -15.13 16.01 18.60
N ASP A 321 -14.45 17.16 18.67
CA ASP A 321 -13.36 17.41 19.60
C ASP A 321 -13.85 18.02 20.92
N ARG A 322 -14.15 17.16 21.89
CA ARG A 322 -14.67 17.57 23.21
C ARG A 322 -13.64 18.22 24.12
N ALA A 323 -12.36 18.25 23.75
CA ALA A 323 -11.35 19.02 24.47
C ALA A 323 -11.52 20.54 24.25
N GLN A 324 -12.21 20.92 23.18
CA GLN A 324 -12.41 22.32 22.80
C GLN A 324 -13.80 22.83 23.21
N PRO A 325 -13.92 24.06 23.74
CA PRO A 325 -15.21 24.60 24.13
C PRO A 325 -16.01 25.08 22.91
N THR A 326 -17.35 25.02 23.00
CA THR A 326 -18.23 25.78 22.11
C THR A 326 -18.09 27.27 22.40
N ARG A 327 -17.96 28.09 21.36
CA ARG A 327 -17.78 29.55 21.51
C ARG A 327 -18.81 30.33 20.71
N CYS A 328 -19.26 31.45 21.26
CA CYS A 328 -20.07 32.43 20.53
C CYS A 328 -19.22 33.66 20.26
N CYS A 329 -18.81 33.86 19.01
CA CYS A 329 -17.96 34.98 18.60
C CYS A 329 -18.47 35.58 17.28
N ALA A 330 -18.47 36.91 17.17
CA ALA A 330 -18.89 37.64 15.96
C ALA A 330 -20.25 37.18 15.38
N GLY A 331 -21.22 36.85 16.25
CA GLY A 331 -22.56 36.40 15.84
C GLY A 331 -22.66 34.95 15.36
N GLN A 332 -21.57 34.17 15.42
CA GLN A 332 -21.56 32.74 15.10
C GLN A 332 -21.40 31.87 16.35
N ARG A 333 -22.08 30.73 16.37
CA ARG A 333 -21.82 29.62 17.30
C ARG A 333 -20.81 28.69 16.63
N ILE A 334 -19.60 28.63 17.18
CA ILE A 334 -18.48 27.83 16.70
C ILE A 334 -18.37 26.62 17.61
N GLU A 335 -18.76 25.46 17.07
CA GLU A 335 -18.70 24.17 17.76
C GLU A 335 -17.46 23.41 17.28
N PRO A 336 -16.83 22.60 18.14
CA PRO A 336 -15.69 21.77 17.76
C PRO A 336 -16.11 20.51 17.01
N VAL A 337 -17.07 20.66 16.11
CA VAL A 337 -17.70 19.57 15.37
C VAL A 337 -17.47 19.79 13.88
N SER A 338 -16.90 18.78 13.24
CA SER A 338 -16.83 18.68 11.79
C SER A 338 -17.83 17.63 11.31
N THR A 339 -18.54 17.91 10.21
CA THR A 339 -19.51 16.98 9.63
C THR A 339 -19.24 16.78 8.15
N TYR A 340 -19.56 15.60 7.65
CA TYR A 340 -19.18 15.15 6.32
C TYR A 340 -20.34 14.41 5.66
N GLN A 341 -20.47 14.58 4.35
CA GLN A 341 -21.46 13.88 3.53
C GLN A 341 -20.80 13.32 2.29
N TYR A 342 -21.29 12.16 1.86
CA TYR A 342 -20.74 11.40 0.75
C TYR A 342 -21.82 11.12 -0.30
N ASP A 343 -21.42 10.98 -1.56
CA ASP A 343 -22.28 10.45 -2.62
C ASP A 343 -22.35 8.91 -2.57
N THR A 344 -23.08 8.30 -3.51
CA THR A 344 -23.24 6.83 -3.55
C THR A 344 -22.00 6.07 -4.00
N LEU A 345 -20.96 6.77 -4.47
CA LEU A 345 -19.63 6.23 -4.74
C LEU A 345 -18.68 6.47 -3.56
N TYR A 346 -19.21 6.99 -2.44
CA TYR A 346 -18.48 7.32 -1.22
C TYR A 346 -17.42 8.40 -1.40
N GLN A 347 -17.61 9.30 -2.37
CA GLN A 347 -16.79 10.49 -2.55
C GLN A 347 -17.30 11.61 -1.65
N LEU A 348 -16.41 12.36 -1.02
CA LEU A 348 -16.78 13.46 -0.12
C LEU A 348 -17.43 14.61 -0.90
N ILE A 349 -18.72 14.88 -0.70
CA ILE A 349 -19.46 15.94 -1.41
C ILE A 349 -19.67 17.20 -0.57
N GLN A 350 -19.61 17.10 0.76
CA GLN A 350 -19.70 18.24 1.66
C GLN A 350 -18.90 18.01 2.94
N ALA A 351 -18.26 19.08 3.42
CA ALA A 351 -17.58 19.12 4.71
C ALA A 351 -17.84 20.43 5.43
N THR A 352 -18.08 20.38 6.73
CA THR A 352 -18.14 21.56 7.61
C THR A 352 -17.06 21.47 8.67
N GLY A 353 -16.61 22.62 9.17
CA GLY A 353 -15.66 22.66 10.27
C GLY A 353 -15.30 24.08 10.67
N ARG A 354 -14.10 24.21 11.26
CA ARG A 354 -13.56 25.49 11.73
C ARG A 354 -12.30 25.87 10.98
N GLU A 355 -12.15 27.16 10.73
CA GLU A 355 -11.02 27.77 10.02
C GLU A 355 -10.57 29.06 10.71
N ALA A 356 -9.37 29.54 10.39
CA ALA A 356 -8.97 30.90 10.67
C ALA A 356 -9.86 31.92 9.93
N LYS A 357 -10.23 33.03 10.55
CA LYS A 357 -10.96 34.15 9.92
C LYS A 357 -10.24 34.72 8.69
N LYS A 358 -8.91 34.63 8.66
CA LYS A 358 -8.07 34.94 7.50
C LYS A 358 -7.53 33.63 6.93
N VAL A 359 -7.99 33.28 5.74
CA VAL A 359 -7.60 32.05 5.04
C VAL A 359 -6.73 32.41 3.84
N ASN A 360 -5.63 31.70 3.65
CA ASN A 360 -4.84 31.76 2.43
C ASN A 360 -5.43 30.80 1.38
N ARG A 361 -5.66 31.31 0.16
CA ARG A 361 -6.25 30.56 -0.96
C ARG A 361 -5.13 30.13 -1.92
N GLY A 362 -4.56 28.94 -1.74
CA GLY A 362 -3.56 28.42 -2.69
C GLY A 362 -2.46 27.57 -2.04
N PRO A 363 -1.28 27.44 -2.69
CA PRO A 363 -0.12 26.75 -2.11
C PRO A 363 0.42 27.45 -0.85
N VAL A 364 0.04 28.72 -0.67
CA VAL A 364 0.61 29.60 0.33
C VAL A 364 0.09 29.13 1.68
N PHE A 365 1.04 28.78 2.55
CA PHE A 365 0.72 28.33 3.89
C PHE A 365 0.08 29.47 4.70
N PRO A 366 -0.97 29.21 5.52
CA PRO A 366 -1.46 30.23 6.44
C PRO A 366 -0.34 30.69 7.38
N SER A 367 -0.31 31.98 7.68
CA SER A 367 0.61 32.52 8.68
C SER A 367 0.29 31.94 10.06
N PHE A 368 1.32 31.57 10.81
CA PHE A 368 1.17 31.12 12.18
C PHE A 368 0.56 32.21 13.07
N GLN A 369 -0.43 31.84 13.88
CA GLN A 369 -1.06 32.77 14.81
C GLN A 369 -0.45 32.64 16.20
N THR A 370 0.06 33.76 16.72
CA THR A 370 0.57 33.89 18.09
C THR A 370 0.06 35.20 18.73
N PRO A 371 -0.41 35.17 19.99
CA PRO A 371 -0.64 33.97 20.80
C PRO A 371 -1.81 33.13 20.25
N LEU A 372 -1.95 31.91 20.76
CA LEU A 372 -3.10 31.06 20.46
C LEU A 372 -4.40 31.74 20.92
N ASP A 373 -5.15 32.30 19.97
CA ASP A 373 -6.40 33.02 20.20
C ASP A 373 -7.56 32.35 19.44
N PRO A 374 -8.36 31.49 20.10
CA PRO A 374 -9.46 30.82 19.42
C PRO A 374 -10.62 31.76 19.02
N THR A 375 -10.60 33.05 19.39
CA THR A 375 -11.55 34.03 18.85
C THR A 375 -11.28 34.36 17.37
N GLN A 376 -10.13 33.93 16.83
CA GLN A 376 -9.80 34.01 15.41
C GLN A 376 -10.38 32.87 14.57
N LEU A 377 -11.13 31.95 15.18
CA LEU A 377 -11.84 30.90 14.44
C LEU A 377 -13.16 31.41 13.86
N ALA A 378 -13.59 30.78 12.77
CA ALA A 378 -14.91 30.91 12.16
C ALA A 378 -15.37 29.56 11.57
N ASN A 379 -16.66 29.42 11.29
CA ASN A 379 -17.18 28.22 10.63
C ASN A 379 -16.97 28.28 9.12
N TYR A 380 -16.73 27.12 8.50
CA TYR A 380 -16.74 26.96 7.06
C TYR A 380 -17.63 25.81 6.60
N THR A 381 -17.98 25.83 5.32
CA THR A 381 -18.58 24.73 4.56
C THR A 381 -17.88 24.63 3.21
N GLN A 382 -17.38 23.45 2.87
CA GLN A 382 -16.84 23.10 1.56
C GLN A 382 -17.80 22.13 0.88
N THR A 383 -18.08 22.34 -0.40
CA THR A 383 -18.81 21.40 -1.26
C THR A 383 -17.96 21.05 -2.47
N TYR A 384 -17.95 19.77 -2.84
CA TYR A 384 -17.11 19.22 -3.89
C TYR A 384 -17.98 18.64 -5.00
N ARG A 385 -17.55 18.80 -6.25
CA ARG A 385 -18.22 18.21 -7.42
C ARG A 385 -17.18 17.49 -8.27
N TYR A 386 -17.51 16.27 -8.66
CA TYR A 386 -16.66 15.39 -9.44
C TYR A 386 -17.28 15.09 -10.80
N ASP A 387 -16.45 14.71 -11.77
CA ASP A 387 -16.91 14.06 -12.99
C ASP A 387 -17.11 12.54 -12.79
N ALA A 388 -17.52 11.84 -13.85
CA ALA A 388 -17.74 10.39 -13.82
C ALA A 388 -16.47 9.54 -13.59
N SER A 389 -15.26 10.12 -13.73
CA SER A 389 -13.98 9.45 -13.46
C SER A 389 -13.39 9.86 -12.11
N GLY A 390 -14.12 10.65 -11.30
CA GLY A 390 -13.66 11.13 -10.00
C GLY A 390 -12.69 12.31 -10.07
N ASN A 391 -12.59 13.04 -11.19
CA ASN A 391 -11.83 14.30 -11.21
C ASN A 391 -12.62 15.41 -10.54
N LEU A 392 -12.00 16.12 -9.59
CA LEU A 392 -12.59 17.34 -9.03
C LEU A 392 -12.82 18.38 -10.13
N LEU A 393 -14.08 18.75 -10.34
CA LEU A 393 -14.54 19.83 -11.23
C LEU A 393 -14.63 21.16 -10.49
N GLN A 394 -15.18 21.14 -9.27
CA GLN A 394 -15.43 22.36 -8.51
C GLN A 394 -15.34 22.11 -7.00
N LEU A 395 -14.61 22.98 -6.33
CA LEU A 395 -14.68 23.21 -4.89
C LEU A 395 -15.38 24.56 -4.66
N THR A 396 -16.45 24.57 -3.88
CA THR A 396 -17.04 25.81 -3.37
C THR A 396 -16.84 25.86 -1.86
N HIS A 397 -16.20 26.92 -1.40
CA HIS A 397 -15.94 27.19 -0.01
C HIS A 397 -16.74 28.41 0.44
N THR A 398 -17.57 28.22 1.46
CA THR A 398 -18.35 29.26 2.12
C THR A 398 -17.90 29.36 3.57
N GLY A 399 -17.36 30.50 3.96
CA GLY A 399 -16.81 30.75 5.30
C GLY A 399 -16.75 32.24 5.56
N THR A 400 -15.78 32.69 6.37
CA THR A 400 -15.55 34.15 6.51
C THR A 400 -15.18 34.78 5.18
N GLN A 401 -14.46 34.01 4.35
CA GLN A 401 -14.03 34.41 3.02
C GLN A 401 -14.44 33.38 1.98
N SER A 402 -15.62 33.58 1.39
CA SER A 402 -16.12 32.68 0.36
C SER A 402 -15.23 32.71 -0.89
N HIS A 403 -14.96 31.53 -1.44
CA HIS A 403 -14.21 31.34 -2.67
C HIS A 403 -14.62 30.05 -3.37
N SER A 404 -14.27 29.91 -4.64
CA SER A 404 -14.43 28.66 -5.35
C SER A 404 -13.21 28.41 -6.22
N ARG A 405 -12.92 27.13 -6.44
CA ARG A 405 -11.91 26.68 -7.36
C ARG A 405 -12.59 25.78 -8.37
N THR A 406 -12.41 26.09 -9.65
CA THR A 406 -12.88 25.26 -10.76
C THR A 406 -11.67 24.69 -11.46
N LEU A 407 -11.76 23.43 -11.87
CA LEU A 407 -10.75 22.76 -12.67
C LEU A 407 -11.38 22.23 -13.95
N VAL A 408 -10.62 22.28 -15.03
CA VAL A 408 -11.00 21.74 -16.34
C VAL A 408 -10.16 20.52 -16.59
N THR A 409 -10.83 19.41 -16.86
CA THR A 409 -10.23 18.11 -17.18
C THR A 409 -10.16 17.95 -18.70
N SER A 410 -9.05 17.40 -19.18
CA SER A 410 -8.83 17.03 -20.58
C SER A 410 -9.98 16.17 -21.11
N GLN A 411 -10.31 16.34 -22.38
CA GLN A 411 -11.32 15.51 -23.05
C GLN A 411 -10.85 14.07 -23.29
N THR A 412 -9.53 13.81 -23.24
CA THR A 412 -8.92 12.52 -23.60
C THR A 412 -8.11 11.88 -22.47
N SER A 413 -7.92 12.55 -21.34
CA SER A 413 -7.18 12.06 -20.17
C SER A 413 -7.78 12.58 -18.86
N ASN A 414 -7.26 12.17 -17.70
CA ASN A 414 -7.62 12.70 -16.38
C ASN A 414 -6.74 13.90 -15.97
N ARG A 415 -5.84 14.34 -16.84
CA ARG A 415 -5.05 15.57 -16.67
C ARG A 415 -5.97 16.77 -16.56
N SER A 416 -5.71 17.61 -15.57
CA SER A 416 -6.67 18.64 -15.18
C SER A 416 -5.96 19.88 -14.62
N LEU A 417 -6.37 21.06 -15.09
CA LEU A 417 -5.79 22.35 -14.70
C LEU A 417 -6.83 23.28 -14.07
N PRO A 418 -6.44 24.19 -13.16
CA PRO A 418 -7.35 25.18 -12.60
C PRO A 418 -7.75 26.24 -13.63
N VAL A 419 -8.97 26.77 -13.49
CA VAL A 419 -9.39 28.02 -14.13
C VAL A 419 -8.63 29.18 -13.47
N ILE A 420 -7.93 30.00 -14.26
CA ILE A 420 -7.12 31.12 -13.75
C ILE A 420 -7.68 32.42 -14.32
N ASN A 421 -7.92 33.43 -13.46
CA ASN A 421 -8.46 34.74 -13.86
C ASN A 421 -9.73 34.63 -14.73
N ASP A 422 -10.64 33.73 -14.34
CA ASP A 422 -11.89 33.40 -15.06
C ASP A 422 -11.69 32.91 -16.50
N ARG A 423 -10.48 32.45 -16.84
CA ARG A 423 -10.16 31.85 -18.14
C ARG A 423 -9.96 30.34 -17.98
N PRO A 424 -10.88 29.51 -18.48
CA PRO A 424 -10.66 28.07 -18.50
C PRO A 424 -9.53 27.73 -19.48
N PRO A 425 -8.62 26.82 -19.12
CA PRO A 425 -7.62 26.32 -20.06
C PRO A 425 -8.32 25.52 -21.18
N ASP A 426 -7.78 25.63 -22.40
CA ASP A 426 -8.18 24.77 -23.50
C ASP A 426 -7.37 23.45 -23.50
N GLU A 427 -7.72 22.53 -24.39
CA GLU A 427 -7.08 21.21 -24.46
C GLU A 427 -5.57 21.31 -24.75
N ALA A 428 -5.16 22.27 -25.57
CA ALA A 428 -3.74 22.49 -25.89
C ALA A 428 -2.97 22.99 -24.66
N ALA A 429 -3.56 23.87 -23.86
CA ALA A 429 -2.98 24.32 -22.60
C ALA A 429 -2.88 23.19 -21.58
N ILE A 430 -3.89 22.32 -21.48
CA ILE A 430 -3.83 21.14 -20.60
C ILE A 430 -2.72 20.19 -21.08
N ALA A 431 -2.68 19.85 -22.37
CA ALA A 431 -1.64 18.97 -22.91
C ALA A 431 -0.22 19.51 -22.69
N ALA A 432 0.00 20.83 -22.89
CA ALA A 432 1.30 21.46 -22.71
C ALA A 432 1.76 21.53 -21.24
N ALA A 433 0.83 21.49 -20.28
CA ALA A 433 1.15 21.56 -18.87
C ALA A 433 1.70 20.25 -18.30
N PHE A 434 1.65 19.14 -19.04
CA PHE A 434 2.19 17.85 -18.62
C PHE A 434 3.23 17.35 -19.62
N ASP A 435 4.23 16.62 -19.14
CA ASP A 435 5.16 15.93 -20.02
C ASP A 435 4.53 14.67 -20.64
N ALA A 436 5.30 13.97 -21.48
CA ALA A 436 4.84 12.78 -22.18
C ALA A 436 4.50 11.61 -21.24
N ASN A 437 5.03 11.59 -20.01
CA ASN A 437 4.71 10.59 -18.98
C ASN A 437 3.67 11.11 -17.98
N GLY A 438 3.05 12.27 -18.22
CA GLY A 438 1.99 12.81 -17.38
C GLY A 438 2.45 13.55 -16.14
N ASN A 439 3.72 13.91 -16.03
CA ASN A 439 4.19 14.72 -14.91
C ASN A 439 3.88 16.20 -15.17
N LEU A 440 3.40 16.92 -14.15
CA LEU A 440 3.09 18.34 -14.27
C LEU A 440 4.37 19.18 -14.46
N ASN A 441 4.40 20.05 -15.47
CA ASN A 441 5.58 20.86 -15.84
C ASN A 441 5.70 22.15 -15.04
N GLU A 442 4.59 22.73 -14.60
CA GLU A 442 4.55 23.96 -13.81
C GLU A 442 3.64 23.78 -12.61
N LEU A 443 4.17 23.98 -11.41
CA LEU A 443 3.37 23.88 -10.17
C LEU A 443 2.29 24.96 -10.16
N GLN A 444 2.71 26.16 -10.56
CA GLN A 444 1.95 27.38 -10.77
C GLN A 444 2.63 28.21 -11.85
N ALA A 445 1.95 29.23 -12.36
CA ALA A 445 2.52 30.15 -13.33
C ALA A 445 3.87 30.70 -12.84
N GLY A 446 4.94 30.41 -13.61
CA GLY A 446 6.31 30.83 -13.30
C GLY A 446 7.06 29.95 -12.30
N GLN A 447 6.49 28.82 -11.87
CA GLN A 447 7.13 27.82 -11.00
C GLN A 447 7.36 26.52 -11.76
N ALA A 448 8.38 26.51 -12.59
CA ALA A 448 8.76 25.34 -13.39
C ALA A 448 9.20 24.17 -12.51
N MET A 449 8.85 22.96 -12.93
CA MET A 449 9.23 21.70 -12.32
C MET A 449 10.04 20.87 -13.30
N SER A 450 10.98 20.10 -12.79
CA SER A 450 11.71 19.10 -13.56
C SER A 450 11.65 17.75 -12.89
N TRP A 451 11.61 16.71 -13.71
CA TRP A 451 11.44 15.33 -13.30
C TRP A 451 12.64 14.51 -13.79
N ASP A 452 13.14 13.61 -12.96
CA ASP A 452 14.19 12.68 -13.40
C ASP A 452 13.62 11.60 -14.32
N TRP A 453 14.48 10.70 -14.78
CA TRP A 453 14.13 9.61 -15.70
C TRP A 453 13.22 8.55 -15.07
N ARG A 454 13.05 8.58 -13.74
CA ARG A 454 12.18 7.67 -12.99
C ARG A 454 10.83 8.31 -12.65
N ASN A 455 10.52 9.44 -13.26
CA ASN A 455 9.32 10.24 -12.99
C ASN A 455 9.22 10.70 -11.52
N GLN A 456 10.36 10.93 -10.86
CA GLN A 456 10.43 11.53 -9.53
C GLN A 456 10.68 13.03 -9.66
N LEU A 457 10.05 13.82 -8.78
CA LEU A 457 10.21 15.28 -8.81
C LEU A 457 11.65 15.64 -8.46
N GLN A 458 12.43 16.12 -9.42
CA GLN A 458 13.83 16.43 -9.22
C GLN A 458 14.03 17.86 -8.72
N GLN A 459 13.26 18.81 -9.27
CA GLN A 459 13.42 20.23 -8.93
C GLN A 459 12.12 21.02 -9.07
N VAL A 460 11.93 22.01 -8.22
CA VAL A 460 10.97 23.11 -8.38
C VAL A 460 11.74 24.43 -8.39
N ARG A 461 11.33 25.40 -9.21
CA ARG A 461 11.92 26.75 -9.27
C ARG A 461 10.91 27.79 -8.75
N PRO A 462 10.91 28.12 -7.45
CA PRO A 462 9.87 28.99 -6.88
C PRO A 462 9.94 30.44 -7.37
N VAL A 463 11.15 30.92 -7.71
CA VAL A 463 11.41 32.29 -8.20
C VAL A 463 12.35 32.23 -9.39
N VAL A 464 11.82 32.54 -10.58
CA VAL A 464 12.60 32.63 -11.82
C VAL A 464 13.08 34.07 -12.03
N ARG A 465 14.36 34.26 -12.38
CA ARG A 465 14.97 35.59 -12.59
C ARG A 465 15.36 35.81 -14.05
N GLU A 466 15.13 37.01 -14.59
CA GLU A 466 15.52 37.37 -15.97
C GLU A 466 17.05 37.37 -16.17
N ALA A 467 17.82 37.64 -15.11
CA ALA A 467 19.28 37.58 -15.12
C ALA A 467 19.83 37.00 -13.80
N GLY A 468 20.63 35.93 -13.89
CA GLY A 468 21.22 35.21 -12.76
C GLY A 468 20.44 33.94 -12.36
N ASP A 469 20.98 33.16 -11.43
CA ASP A 469 20.38 31.88 -11.00
C ASP A 469 19.04 32.04 -10.26
N ASP A 470 18.10 31.15 -10.58
CA ASP A 470 16.79 31.02 -9.94
C ASP A 470 16.91 30.52 -8.49
N ASP A 471 15.91 30.84 -7.65
CA ASP A 471 15.74 30.06 -6.43
C ASP A 471 15.23 28.67 -6.82
N LYS A 472 15.77 27.62 -6.18
CA LYS A 472 15.43 26.24 -6.52
C LYS A 472 15.32 25.36 -5.28
N GLU A 473 14.38 24.43 -5.31
CA GLU A 473 14.29 23.32 -4.37
C GLU A 473 14.52 22.03 -5.15
N ARG A 474 15.55 21.28 -4.77
CA ARG A 474 15.97 20.03 -5.41
C ARG A 474 15.81 18.87 -4.45
N TYR A 475 15.44 17.72 -5.00
CA TYR A 475 15.26 16.48 -4.25
C TYR A 475 16.14 15.39 -4.85
N VAL A 476 16.67 14.51 -3.99
CA VAL A 476 17.51 13.37 -4.39
C VAL A 476 17.00 12.13 -3.68
N TYR A 477 16.86 11.05 -4.44
CA TYR A 477 16.23 9.80 -4.03
C TYR A 477 17.23 8.65 -4.07
N ASP A 478 17.00 7.64 -3.25
CA ASP A 478 17.70 6.36 -3.37
C ASP A 478 17.12 5.49 -4.52
N ALA A 479 17.68 4.29 -4.67
CA ALA A 479 17.24 3.35 -5.70
C ALA A 479 15.77 2.91 -5.58
N SER A 480 15.20 2.93 -4.37
CA SER A 480 13.79 2.59 -4.12
C SER A 480 12.84 3.77 -4.34
N GLY A 481 13.38 4.97 -4.57
CA GLY A 481 12.62 6.20 -4.74
C GLY A 481 12.29 6.94 -3.44
N GLN A 482 12.93 6.56 -2.33
CA GLN A 482 12.79 7.31 -1.07
C GLN A 482 13.73 8.51 -1.07
N ARG A 483 13.22 9.67 -0.67
CA ARG A 483 13.96 10.93 -0.64
C ARG A 483 15.00 10.90 0.47
N LEU A 484 16.28 11.01 0.11
CA LEU A 484 17.38 11.09 1.06
C LEU A 484 17.97 12.49 1.19
N ARG A 485 17.74 13.39 0.22
CA ARG A 485 18.17 14.80 0.32
C ARG A 485 17.11 15.75 -0.20
N LYS A 486 17.00 16.90 0.46
CA LYS A 486 16.26 18.08 0.00
C LYS A 486 17.17 19.30 0.12
N ILE A 487 17.37 20.02 -0.98
CA ILE A 487 18.28 21.17 -1.06
C ILE A 487 17.50 22.38 -1.55
N HIS A 488 17.40 23.40 -0.71
CA HIS A 488 16.79 24.67 -1.02
C HIS A 488 17.87 25.73 -1.20
N THR A 489 18.00 26.25 -2.43
CA THR A 489 18.97 27.29 -2.78
C THR A 489 18.23 28.60 -3.01
N THR A 490 18.60 29.63 -2.24
CA THR A 490 18.11 31.00 -2.45
C THR A 490 19.24 31.95 -2.77
N LYS A 491 18.98 32.89 -3.67
CA LYS A 491 19.93 33.96 -4.02
C LYS A 491 19.45 35.29 -3.47
N ALA A 492 20.12 35.74 -2.41
CA ALA A 492 19.90 37.08 -1.84
C ALA A 492 21.04 38.00 -2.30
N LYS A 493 20.75 38.93 -3.22
CA LYS A 493 21.76 39.81 -3.84
C LYS A 493 22.87 39.00 -4.54
N ALA A 494 24.11 39.07 -4.03
CA ALA A 494 25.29 38.38 -4.56
C ALA A 494 25.69 37.13 -3.74
N VAL A 495 24.92 36.76 -2.72
CA VAL A 495 25.19 35.61 -1.86
C VAL A 495 24.18 34.50 -2.14
N VAL A 496 24.67 33.26 -2.24
CA VAL A 496 23.86 32.06 -2.36
C VAL A 496 23.75 31.41 -0.99
N HIS A 497 22.53 31.21 -0.53
CA HIS A 497 22.23 30.47 0.68
C HIS A 497 21.69 29.08 0.31
N ASN A 498 22.16 28.07 1.03
CA ASN A 498 21.69 26.70 0.89
C ASN A 498 21.14 26.24 2.24
N ALA A 499 19.91 25.76 2.24
CA ALA A 499 19.36 24.95 3.31
C ALA A 499 19.25 23.51 2.80
N GLU A 500 19.82 22.55 3.51
CA GLU A 500 19.80 21.13 3.14
C GLU A 500 19.22 20.30 4.29
N VAL A 501 18.36 19.35 3.94
CA VAL A 501 17.91 18.29 4.83
C VAL A 501 18.39 16.95 4.27
N ARG A 502 19.06 16.17 5.10
CA ARG A 502 19.46 14.79 4.82
C ARG A 502 18.62 13.85 5.68
N TYR A 503 17.95 12.89 5.05
CA TYR A 503 17.11 11.91 5.73
C TYR A 503 17.92 10.63 5.91
N LEU A 504 18.11 10.21 7.15
CA LEU A 504 18.86 9.04 7.57
C LEU A 504 18.00 8.21 8.53
N PRO A 505 18.31 6.92 8.76
CA PRO A 505 17.54 6.11 9.70
C PRO A 505 17.51 6.75 11.11
N GLY A 506 16.31 7.06 11.59
CA GLY A 506 16.07 7.67 12.91
C GLY A 506 16.54 9.12 13.07
N LEU A 507 17.02 9.77 12.01
CA LEU A 507 17.68 11.07 12.08
C LEU A 507 17.48 11.90 10.80
N GLU A 508 17.13 13.16 10.96
CA GLU A 508 17.27 14.17 9.91
C GLU A 508 18.40 15.14 10.27
N VAL A 509 19.28 15.44 9.32
CA VAL A 509 20.32 16.46 9.49
C VAL A 509 19.96 17.67 8.64
N HIS A 510 19.61 18.76 9.32
CA HIS A 510 19.24 20.04 8.74
C HIS A 510 20.46 20.97 8.83
N SER A 511 20.84 21.58 7.72
CA SER A 511 21.90 22.57 7.67
C SER A 511 21.42 23.80 6.92
N ASN A 512 21.81 24.99 7.37
CA ASN A 512 21.41 26.25 6.72
C ASN A 512 22.57 27.25 6.73
N SER A 513 23.10 27.57 5.56
CA SER A 513 24.25 28.47 5.43
C SER A 513 23.91 29.94 5.68
N ALA A 514 22.63 30.34 5.64
CA ALA A 514 22.20 31.70 5.99
C ALA A 514 22.25 31.97 7.49
N THR A 515 21.88 30.98 8.29
CA THR A 515 21.83 31.07 9.76
C THR A 515 23.05 30.42 10.43
N ALA A 516 23.91 29.74 9.66
CA ALA A 516 24.97 28.87 10.17
C ALA A 516 24.45 27.79 11.13
N GLU A 517 23.20 27.36 10.90
CA GLU A 517 22.52 26.35 11.70
C GLU A 517 22.90 24.95 11.23
N THR A 518 23.18 24.08 12.20
CA THR A 518 23.24 22.62 12.03
C THR A 518 22.37 22.01 13.11
N LEU A 519 21.24 21.44 12.69
CA LEU A 519 20.21 20.86 13.55
C LEU A 519 20.08 19.37 13.24
N HIS A 520 20.18 18.54 14.27
CA HIS A 520 19.84 17.13 14.25
C HIS A 520 18.41 16.97 14.76
N VAL A 521 17.53 16.39 13.96
CA VAL A 521 16.17 16.03 14.35
C VAL A 521 16.14 14.52 14.52
N ILE A 522 16.17 14.06 15.77
CA ILE A 522 16.01 12.64 16.08
C ILE A 522 14.51 12.32 15.96
N VAL A 523 14.18 11.30 15.18
CA VAL A 523 12.79 10.92 14.89
C VAL A 523 12.50 9.55 15.51
N THR A 524 11.39 9.48 16.25
CA THR A 524 10.91 8.27 16.90
C THR A 524 9.41 8.14 16.70
N GLN A 525 8.96 7.05 16.09
CA GLN A 525 7.54 6.69 16.05
C GLN A 525 7.18 5.94 17.34
N ALA A 526 6.13 6.38 18.02
CA ALA A 526 5.71 5.88 19.32
C ALA A 526 4.25 5.43 19.22
N GLY A 527 3.97 4.14 19.05
CA GLY A 527 2.58 3.66 18.94
C GLY A 527 1.76 4.48 17.93
N ARG A 528 0.88 5.37 18.41
CA ARG A 528 0.08 6.29 17.59
C ARG A 528 0.69 7.68 17.39
N ASN A 529 1.59 8.11 18.27
CA ASN A 529 2.16 9.45 18.27
C ASN A 529 3.58 9.47 17.68
N GLU A 530 4.05 10.65 17.31
CA GLU A 530 5.43 10.86 16.85
C GLU A 530 6.17 11.72 17.88
N VAL A 531 7.41 11.36 18.19
CA VAL A 531 8.29 12.13 19.06
C VAL A 531 9.49 12.60 18.26
N ARG A 532 9.75 13.90 18.28
CA ARG A 532 10.93 14.51 17.66
C ARG A 532 11.79 15.22 18.71
N VAL A 533 13.10 15.06 18.62
CA VAL A 533 14.05 15.78 19.49
C VAL A 533 14.93 16.69 18.62
N LEU A 534 14.87 17.98 18.89
CA LEU A 534 15.65 19.01 18.19
C LEU A 534 16.96 19.26 18.93
N HIS A 535 18.07 18.79 18.35
CA HIS A 535 19.43 18.99 18.87
C HIS A 535 20.23 19.89 17.93
N TRP A 536 20.47 21.13 18.34
CA TRP A 536 21.35 22.05 17.63
C TRP A 536 22.81 21.77 17.96
N GLN A 537 23.56 21.37 16.94
CA GLN A 537 25.02 21.32 17.00
C GLN A 537 25.62 22.73 16.84
N ALA A 538 24.99 23.58 16.02
CA ALA A 538 25.39 24.97 15.78
C ALA A 538 24.19 25.84 15.40
N GLY A 539 24.30 27.16 15.62
CA GLY A 539 23.32 28.14 15.16
C GLY A 539 21.94 28.05 15.82
N GLN A 540 21.86 27.56 17.06
CA GLN A 540 20.63 27.50 17.84
C GLN A 540 19.93 28.88 17.90
N PRO A 541 18.63 28.98 17.57
CA PRO A 541 17.89 30.23 17.67
C PRO A 541 17.79 30.75 19.10
N GLU A 542 17.82 32.08 19.25
CA GLU A 542 17.61 32.73 20.53
C GLU A 542 16.20 32.42 21.08
N GLY A 543 16.13 32.05 22.35
CA GLY A 543 14.87 31.76 23.04
C GLY A 543 14.35 30.32 22.90
N LEU A 544 15.02 29.45 22.15
CA LEU A 544 14.76 28.01 22.17
C LEU A 544 15.73 27.31 23.12
N GLU A 545 15.28 26.23 23.77
CA GLU A 545 16.16 25.32 24.50
C GLU A 545 16.75 24.29 23.54
N ASN A 546 18.01 23.90 23.74
CA ASN A 546 18.59 22.78 23.01
C ASN A 546 17.98 21.45 23.52
N ASP A 547 18.07 20.40 22.70
CA ASP A 547 17.50 19.07 22.96
C ASP A 547 15.99 19.12 23.25
N GLN A 548 15.29 20.05 22.60
CA GLN A 548 13.85 20.24 22.77
C GLN A 548 13.11 19.00 22.26
N VAL A 549 12.36 18.35 23.16
CA VAL A 549 11.46 17.24 22.81
C VAL A 549 10.10 17.80 22.41
N ARG A 550 9.56 17.29 21.29
CA ARG A 550 8.26 17.65 20.73
C ARG A 550 7.43 16.38 20.56
N TYR A 551 6.32 16.31 21.29
CA TYR A 551 5.36 15.22 21.23
C TYR A 551 4.21 15.61 20.30
N SER A 552 4.05 14.91 19.19
CA SER A 552 3.01 15.15 18.19
C SER A 552 1.85 14.17 18.37
N PHE A 553 0.66 14.70 18.61
CA PHE A 553 -0.57 13.92 18.77
C PHE A 553 -1.40 14.01 17.49
N ALA A 554 -1.64 12.85 16.90
CA ALA A 554 -2.30 12.74 15.61
C ALA A 554 -3.83 12.55 15.72
N ASP A 555 -4.53 12.77 14.61
CA ASP A 555 -5.89 12.26 14.41
C ASP A 555 -5.89 10.80 13.89
N HIS A 556 -7.03 10.32 13.40
CA HIS A 556 -7.17 8.95 12.90
C HIS A 556 -6.42 8.71 11.57
N LEU A 557 -6.04 9.77 10.84
CA LEU A 557 -5.27 9.68 9.59
C LEU A 557 -3.77 9.80 9.83
N GLY A 558 -3.33 10.00 11.08
CA GLY A 558 -1.94 10.35 11.38
C GLY A 558 -1.62 11.84 11.24
N SER A 559 -2.61 12.72 11.05
CA SER A 559 -2.36 14.16 10.91
C SER A 559 -2.03 14.79 12.25
N GLY A 560 -0.88 15.45 12.38
CA GLY A 560 -0.42 16.06 13.64
C GLY A 560 -1.26 17.26 14.06
N THR A 561 -2.24 17.06 14.95
CA THR A 561 -3.19 18.09 15.39
C THR A 561 -2.68 18.96 16.54
N LEU A 562 -1.75 18.44 17.34
CA LEU A 562 -1.26 19.07 18.56
C LEU A 562 0.21 18.71 18.79
N GLU A 563 1.05 19.71 19.09
CA GLU A 563 2.43 19.50 19.56
C GLU A 563 2.59 19.99 20.99
N LEU A 564 3.20 19.17 21.84
CA LEU A 564 3.49 19.46 23.24
C LEU A 564 4.99 19.40 23.54
N ASP A 565 5.43 20.19 24.51
CA ASP A 565 6.81 20.14 25.03
C ASP A 565 6.99 19.07 26.13
N LYS A 566 8.21 18.99 26.68
CA LYS A 566 8.59 18.09 27.79
C LYS A 566 7.75 18.26 29.06
N ASN A 567 7.10 19.41 29.24
CA ASN A 567 6.25 19.72 30.39
C ASN A 567 4.75 19.60 30.05
N ALA A 568 4.42 19.04 28.88
CA ALA A 568 3.07 18.95 28.32
C ALA A 568 2.40 20.32 28.09
N HIS A 569 3.17 21.39 27.87
CA HIS A 569 2.62 22.66 27.41
C HIS A 569 2.49 22.67 25.88
N ILE A 570 1.43 23.32 25.40
CA ILE A 570 1.14 23.44 23.97
C ILE A 570 2.22 24.27 23.28
N ILE A 571 2.89 23.67 22.30
CA ILE A 571 3.76 24.36 21.35
C ILE A 571 2.91 24.90 20.19
N SER A 572 2.17 23.99 19.53
CA SER A 572 1.32 24.33 18.39
C SER A 572 0.05 23.48 18.33
N GLN A 573 -0.99 24.04 17.70
CA GLN A 573 -2.21 23.36 17.28
C GLN A 573 -2.42 23.58 15.80
N GLU A 574 -2.85 22.54 15.09
CA GLU A 574 -3.15 22.60 13.66
C GLU A 574 -4.45 21.85 13.36
N SER A 575 -5.22 22.37 12.39
CA SER A 575 -6.40 21.70 11.86
C SER A 575 -6.38 21.78 10.34
N TYR A 576 -6.99 20.79 9.70
CA TYR A 576 -6.94 20.59 8.27
C TYR A 576 -8.35 20.62 7.67
N TYR A 577 -8.46 21.16 6.46
CA TYR A 577 -9.53 20.80 5.53
C TYR A 577 -9.41 19.32 5.17
N PRO A 578 -10.50 18.66 4.73
CA PRO A 578 -10.48 17.21 4.46
C PRO A 578 -9.40 16.75 3.50
N PHE A 579 -9.04 17.56 2.50
CA PHE A 579 -8.01 17.26 1.51
C PHE A 579 -6.61 17.78 1.89
N GLY A 580 -6.35 18.05 3.17
CA GLY A 580 -5.00 18.33 3.70
C GLY A 580 -4.52 19.78 3.65
N GLY A 581 -5.32 20.71 3.15
CA GLY A 581 -5.02 22.14 3.32
C GLY A 581 -5.17 22.56 4.78
N THR A 582 -4.24 23.32 5.34
CA THR A 582 -4.35 23.79 6.74
C THR A 582 -5.47 24.84 6.88
N SER A 583 -6.47 24.54 7.71
CA SER A 583 -7.59 25.44 8.01
C SER A 583 -7.28 26.36 9.20
N TRP A 584 -6.44 25.91 10.14
CA TRP A 584 -6.05 26.65 11.34
C TRP A 584 -4.64 26.23 11.79
N TRP A 585 -3.81 27.19 12.19
CA TRP A 585 -2.48 26.92 12.75
C TRP A 585 -2.04 28.02 13.71
N ALA A 586 -1.83 27.67 14.98
CA ALA A 586 -1.55 28.62 16.05
C ALA A 586 -0.76 28.01 17.21
N GLY A 587 -0.19 28.84 18.08
CA GLY A 587 0.54 28.39 19.26
C GLY A 587 1.32 29.51 19.92
N ARG A 588 2.39 29.17 20.66
CA ARG A 588 3.07 30.13 21.55
C ARG A 588 4.20 30.92 20.88
N SER A 589 4.90 30.35 19.89
CA SER A 589 6.05 31.00 19.25
C SER A 589 6.13 30.69 17.76
N THR A 590 6.26 31.73 16.93
CA THR A 590 6.47 31.58 15.49
C THR A 590 7.79 30.86 15.18
N VAL A 591 8.83 31.07 16.01
CA VAL A 591 10.13 30.42 15.84
C VAL A 591 10.02 28.92 16.16
N GLU A 592 9.30 28.53 17.21
CA GLU A 592 9.07 27.09 17.49
C GLU A 592 8.19 26.44 16.42
N ALA A 593 7.29 27.20 15.81
CA ALA A 593 6.37 26.70 14.79
C ALA A 593 7.08 26.40 13.47
N SER A 594 8.17 27.09 13.13
CA SER A 594 8.91 26.85 11.88
C SER A 594 9.61 25.49 11.83
N TYR A 595 9.81 24.83 12.97
CA TYR A 595 10.40 23.49 13.05
C TYR A 595 9.38 22.34 12.93
N LYS A 596 8.09 22.64 12.74
CA LYS A 596 7.07 21.61 12.44
C LYS A 596 7.06 21.29 10.95
N THR A 597 7.63 20.15 10.57
CA THR A 597 7.73 19.67 9.18
C THR A 597 6.63 18.67 8.83
N ILE A 598 6.36 17.71 9.71
CA ILE A 598 5.29 16.70 9.55
C ILE A 598 3.93 17.27 9.95
N ARG A 599 2.93 17.09 9.08
CA ARG A 599 1.60 17.72 9.22
C ARG A 599 0.45 16.76 8.89
N TYR A 600 -0.11 16.86 7.69
CA TYR A 600 -1.29 16.10 7.26
C TYR A 600 -0.89 14.66 6.92
N SER A 601 -1.66 13.68 7.40
CA SER A 601 -1.44 12.25 7.18
C SER A 601 -0.02 11.76 7.51
N GLY A 602 0.62 12.35 8.54
CA GLY A 602 1.99 12.01 8.91
C GLY A 602 3.03 12.35 7.83
N LYS A 603 2.71 13.22 6.86
CA LYS A 603 3.60 13.59 5.76
C LYS A 603 4.24 14.96 5.94
N GLU A 604 5.45 15.08 5.43
CA GLU A 604 6.18 16.34 5.38
C GLU A 604 5.56 17.28 4.36
N ARG A 605 5.35 18.54 4.77
CA ARG A 605 4.96 19.62 3.86
C ARG A 605 6.17 20.46 3.49
N ASP A 606 6.56 20.42 2.22
CA ASP A 606 7.71 21.17 1.71
C ASP A 606 7.42 22.68 1.57
N ALA A 607 8.47 23.47 1.34
CA ALA A 607 8.34 24.92 1.16
C ALA A 607 7.51 25.28 -0.08
N THR A 608 7.51 24.41 -1.08
CA THR A 608 6.62 24.47 -2.27
C THR A 608 5.14 24.34 -1.92
N GLY A 609 4.83 23.85 -0.72
CA GLY A 609 3.50 23.53 -0.21
C GLY A 609 3.04 22.11 -0.52
N LEU A 610 3.76 21.38 -1.38
CA LEU A 610 3.48 19.98 -1.68
C LEU A 610 3.70 19.11 -0.44
N TYR A 611 2.94 18.03 -0.34
CA TYR A 611 3.21 16.96 0.60
C TYR A 611 4.01 15.85 -0.09
N TYR A 612 5.12 15.45 0.52
CA TYR A 612 5.92 14.32 0.06
C TYR A 612 5.38 13.02 0.67
N TYR A 613 4.95 12.08 -0.17
CA TYR A 613 4.37 10.80 0.27
C TYR A 613 5.30 9.59 0.11
N GLY A 614 6.47 9.75 -0.52
CA GLY A 614 7.33 8.62 -0.90
C GLY A 614 7.57 8.65 -2.41
N LEU A 615 6.70 7.99 -3.18
CA LEU A 615 6.82 7.91 -4.64
C LEU A 615 6.17 9.08 -5.38
N ARG A 616 5.25 9.81 -4.72
CA ARG A 616 4.52 10.94 -5.32
C ARG A 616 4.51 12.17 -4.43
N TYR A 617 4.23 13.31 -5.07
CA TYR A 617 3.94 14.56 -4.40
C TYR A 617 2.46 14.93 -4.55
N TYR A 618 1.85 15.32 -3.44
CA TYR A 618 0.44 15.68 -3.37
C TYR A 618 0.27 17.20 -3.27
N ALA A 619 -0.60 17.77 -4.10
CA ALA A 619 -0.96 19.18 -4.07
C ALA A 619 -2.32 19.38 -3.37
N PRO A 620 -2.35 19.70 -2.06
CA PRO A 620 -3.60 19.78 -1.29
C PRO A 620 -4.56 20.85 -1.79
N TRP A 621 -4.05 21.90 -2.43
CA TRP A 621 -4.89 22.93 -3.05
C TRP A 621 -5.57 22.45 -4.33
N LEU A 622 -4.92 21.56 -5.10
CA LEU A 622 -5.48 20.95 -6.32
C LEU A 622 -6.34 19.71 -5.98
N GLN A 623 -6.18 19.13 -4.79
CA GLN A 623 -6.83 17.89 -4.33
C GLN A 623 -6.51 16.69 -5.22
N ARG A 624 -5.25 16.59 -5.66
CA ARG A 624 -4.73 15.52 -6.51
C ARG A 624 -3.22 15.41 -6.46
N TRP A 625 -2.73 14.27 -6.93
CA TRP A 625 -1.32 14.06 -7.24
C TRP A 625 -0.86 14.95 -8.41
N ILE A 626 0.42 15.32 -8.43
CA ILE A 626 1.00 16.11 -9.52
C ILE A 626 1.68 15.26 -10.59
N ASN A 627 1.77 13.95 -10.36
CA ASN A 627 2.25 12.94 -11.31
C ASN A 627 1.36 11.68 -11.20
N PRO A 628 1.31 10.85 -12.25
CA PRO A 628 0.48 9.65 -12.28
C PRO A 628 0.95 8.62 -11.26
N ASP A 629 0.05 7.74 -10.86
CA ASP A 629 0.36 6.60 -9.99
C ASP A 629 1.47 5.70 -10.59
N PRO A 630 2.61 5.52 -9.89
CA PRO A 630 3.67 4.62 -10.35
C PRO A 630 3.22 3.16 -10.36
N ALA A 631 2.25 2.77 -9.52
CA ALA A 631 1.66 1.42 -9.53
C ALA A 631 0.67 1.21 -10.69
N GLY A 632 0.34 2.26 -11.46
CA GLY A 632 -0.63 2.18 -12.54
C GLY A 632 -2.07 2.14 -12.03
N ALA A 633 -2.94 1.40 -12.73
CA ALA A 633 -4.39 1.44 -12.48
C ALA A 633 -4.87 0.60 -11.27
N VAL A 634 -4.01 0.37 -10.27
CA VAL A 634 -4.32 -0.42 -9.05
C VAL A 634 -5.46 0.22 -8.25
N ASP A 635 -5.49 1.55 -8.14
CA ASP A 635 -6.60 2.29 -7.51
C ASP A 635 -7.65 2.79 -8.52
N GLY A 636 -7.71 2.16 -9.70
CA GLY A 636 -8.60 2.52 -10.80
C GLY A 636 -7.93 3.38 -11.89
N MET A 637 -8.71 3.67 -12.94
CA MET A 637 -8.21 4.28 -14.18
C MET A 637 -7.88 5.78 -14.11
N ASN A 638 -8.12 6.42 -12.96
CA ASN A 638 -7.74 7.82 -12.73
C ASN A 638 -6.45 7.88 -11.92
N LEU A 639 -5.32 8.06 -12.61
CA LEU A 639 -3.98 7.98 -12.00
C LEU A 639 -3.60 9.21 -11.15
N TYR A 640 -4.45 10.24 -11.10
CA TYR A 640 -4.22 11.47 -10.32
C TYR A 640 -5.14 11.58 -9.10
N ARG A 641 -6.12 10.67 -8.95
CA ARG A 641 -7.11 10.71 -7.88
C ARG A 641 -6.45 10.51 -6.53
N PHE A 642 -6.78 11.38 -5.57
CA PHE A 642 -6.28 11.26 -4.20
C PHE A 642 -7.25 10.42 -3.37
N VAL A 643 -6.78 9.26 -2.88
CA VAL A 643 -7.46 8.39 -1.89
C VAL A 643 -8.96 8.17 -2.16
N ARG A 644 -9.29 7.85 -3.43
CA ARG A 644 -10.68 7.63 -3.89
C ARG A 644 -11.66 8.79 -3.64
N ASN A 645 -11.16 10.01 -3.47
CA ASN A 645 -11.94 11.18 -3.05
C ASN A 645 -12.65 11.01 -1.68
N SER A 646 -12.16 10.10 -0.83
CA SER A 646 -12.65 9.90 0.54
C SER A 646 -11.52 10.06 1.57
N PRO A 647 -10.96 11.29 1.70
CA PRO A 647 -9.73 11.53 2.45
C PRO A 647 -9.86 11.47 3.97
N LEU A 648 -11.08 11.22 4.47
CA LEU A 648 -11.35 11.02 5.89
C LEU A 648 -11.44 9.54 6.26
N ARG A 649 -11.45 8.65 5.25
CA ARG A 649 -11.48 7.21 5.44
C ARG A 649 -10.14 6.60 5.04
N PHE A 650 -9.67 6.91 3.85
CA PHE A 650 -8.46 6.32 3.29
C PHE A 650 -7.25 7.22 3.50
N ALA A 651 -6.09 6.59 3.71
CA ALA A 651 -4.78 7.23 3.68
C ALA A 651 -3.90 6.56 2.61
N ASP A 652 -2.89 7.27 2.12
CA ASP A 652 -1.86 6.70 1.25
C ASP A 652 -0.52 6.79 1.98
N GLN A 653 0.14 5.65 2.19
CA GLN A 653 1.38 5.60 2.97
C GLN A 653 2.61 5.92 2.12
N GLN A 654 2.62 5.56 0.84
CA GLN A 654 3.82 5.65 -0.01
C GLN A 654 3.58 6.45 -1.31
N GLY A 655 2.35 6.90 -1.56
CA GLY A 655 1.95 7.46 -2.84
C GLY A 655 1.78 6.40 -3.93
N ALA A 656 1.37 5.17 -3.59
CA ALA A 656 1.27 4.04 -4.53
C ALA A 656 -0.10 3.33 -4.53
N ALA A 657 -0.85 3.44 -3.44
CA ALA A 657 -2.22 2.97 -3.33
C ALA A 657 -2.83 3.47 -2.00
N PRO A 658 -4.13 3.77 -1.96
CA PRO A 658 -4.82 4.00 -0.69
C PRO A 658 -5.01 2.69 0.06
N HIS A 659 -4.84 2.74 1.37
CA HIS A 659 -5.26 1.67 2.28
C HIS A 659 -6.38 2.18 3.19
N ASP A 660 -7.27 1.27 3.60
CA ASP A 660 -8.18 1.52 4.72
C ASP A 660 -7.32 1.45 6.00
N ALA A 661 -7.37 2.48 6.83
CA ALA A 661 -6.55 2.51 8.05
C ALA A 661 -7.17 1.57 9.11
N PRO A 662 -6.49 0.53 9.63
CA PRO A 662 -5.41 -0.32 9.07
C PRO A 662 -5.82 -1.81 8.85
N LEU A 663 -5.31 -2.46 7.79
CA LEU A 663 -5.09 -3.91 7.70
C LEU A 663 -3.88 -4.31 8.57
N LYS A 664 -3.88 -5.50 9.18
CA LYS A 664 -2.81 -5.93 10.10
C LYS A 664 -2.57 -7.46 10.05
N VAL A 665 -1.32 -7.89 9.86
CA VAL A 665 -0.89 -9.26 10.19
C VAL A 665 -0.99 -9.45 11.71
N VAL A 666 -1.74 -10.46 12.14
CA VAL A 666 -2.09 -10.66 13.56
C VAL A 666 -1.40 -11.86 14.21
N ALA A 667 -0.82 -12.76 13.42
CA ALA A 667 0.10 -13.79 13.90
C ALA A 667 1.05 -14.16 12.75
N ASP A 668 2.36 -14.21 12.99
CA ASP A 668 3.36 -14.53 11.97
C ASP A 668 3.65 -16.05 11.85
N ASP A 669 3.26 -16.83 12.86
CA ASP A 669 3.42 -18.29 12.94
C ASP A 669 2.27 -18.96 13.73
N LEU A 670 2.10 -20.29 13.58
CA LEU A 670 1.17 -21.11 14.38
C LEU A 670 1.35 -20.96 15.90
N SER A 671 2.59 -20.77 16.36
CA SER A 671 2.89 -20.57 17.77
C SER A 671 2.26 -19.31 18.36
N GLU A 672 1.87 -18.36 17.50
CA GLU A 672 1.18 -17.11 17.86
C GLU A 672 -0.35 -17.20 17.73
N PHE A 673 -0.90 -18.33 17.27
CA PHE A 673 -2.34 -18.53 17.19
C PHE A 673 -2.92 -18.71 18.60
N GLU A 674 -4.06 -18.06 18.86
CA GLU A 674 -4.81 -18.29 20.09
C GLU A 674 -5.21 -19.77 20.23
N PRO A 675 -5.32 -20.34 21.45
CA PRO A 675 -5.59 -21.77 21.62
C PRO A 675 -6.83 -22.28 20.87
N GLU A 676 -7.86 -21.45 20.74
CA GLU A 676 -9.05 -21.76 19.96
C GLU A 676 -8.77 -21.78 18.45
N GLN A 677 -8.02 -20.80 17.94
CA GLN A 677 -7.60 -20.74 16.53
C GLN A 677 -6.69 -21.91 16.17
N LEU A 678 -5.75 -22.25 17.06
CA LEU A 678 -4.84 -23.37 16.91
C LEU A 678 -5.61 -24.71 16.91
N SER A 679 -6.56 -24.89 17.81
CA SER A 679 -7.44 -26.06 17.83
C SER A 679 -8.25 -26.19 16.55
N LYS A 680 -8.83 -25.09 16.08
CA LYS A 680 -9.60 -25.01 14.84
C LYS A 680 -8.75 -25.34 13.61
N MET A 681 -7.51 -24.83 13.58
CA MET A 681 -6.53 -25.08 12.54
C MET A 681 -6.10 -26.55 12.51
N TYR A 682 -5.78 -27.15 13.67
CA TYR A 682 -5.42 -28.57 13.72
C TYR A 682 -6.57 -29.49 13.36
N GLU A 683 -7.80 -29.17 13.78
CA GLU A 683 -8.98 -29.93 13.34
C GLU A 683 -9.14 -29.84 11.81
N ALA A 684 -8.98 -28.65 11.22
CA ALA A 684 -9.03 -28.47 9.76
C ALA A 684 -7.90 -29.18 9.03
N ARG A 685 -6.69 -29.17 9.59
CA ARG A 685 -5.53 -29.94 9.12
C ARG A 685 -5.84 -31.43 9.09
N ASP A 686 -6.35 -31.98 10.18
CA ASP A 686 -6.65 -33.41 10.30
C ASP A 686 -7.75 -33.84 9.32
N VAL A 687 -8.75 -32.96 9.09
CA VAL A 687 -9.79 -33.17 8.07
C VAL A 687 -9.18 -33.13 6.66
N ALA A 688 -8.32 -32.14 6.35
CA ALA A 688 -7.62 -32.06 5.07
C ALA A 688 -6.81 -33.33 4.78
N VAL A 689 -6.01 -33.79 5.76
CA VAL A 689 -5.23 -35.03 5.68
C VAL A 689 -6.13 -36.24 5.47
N SER A 690 -7.27 -36.31 6.15
CA SER A 690 -8.23 -37.40 6.00
C SER A 690 -8.85 -37.46 4.59
N LEU A 691 -9.23 -36.29 4.04
CA LEU A 691 -9.77 -36.18 2.67
C LEU A 691 -8.73 -36.60 1.62
N LEU A 692 -7.48 -36.15 1.78
CA LEU A 692 -6.36 -36.52 0.91
C LEU A 692 -6.07 -38.02 1.00
N THR A 693 -5.94 -38.57 2.21
CA THR A 693 -5.66 -40.00 2.45
C THR A 693 -6.72 -40.89 1.82
N PHE A 694 -8.00 -40.56 2.01
CA PHE A 694 -9.09 -41.32 1.41
C PHE A 694 -8.97 -41.33 -0.12
N THR A 695 -8.87 -40.14 -0.72
CA THR A 695 -8.85 -39.98 -2.18
C THR A 695 -7.66 -40.74 -2.78
N ARG A 696 -6.47 -40.60 -2.20
CA ARG A 696 -5.25 -41.35 -2.57
C ARG A 696 -5.47 -42.86 -2.54
N SER A 697 -6.02 -43.37 -1.43
CA SER A 697 -6.23 -44.80 -1.24
C SER A 697 -7.20 -45.41 -2.25
N GLU A 698 -8.22 -44.66 -2.66
CA GLU A 698 -9.21 -45.09 -3.65
C GLU A 698 -8.64 -45.06 -5.08
N LEU A 699 -7.83 -44.06 -5.42
CA LEU A 699 -7.23 -43.92 -6.76
C LEU A 699 -6.41 -45.15 -7.19
N LEU A 700 -5.77 -45.83 -6.25
CA LEU A 700 -4.92 -46.99 -6.52
C LEU A 700 -5.66 -48.34 -6.52
N LYS A 701 -6.96 -48.37 -6.20
CA LYS A 701 -7.74 -49.63 -6.19
C LYS A 701 -8.03 -50.13 -7.60
N ALA A 702 -8.06 -51.45 -7.76
CA ALA A 702 -8.50 -52.09 -9.01
C ALA A 702 -9.97 -51.76 -9.36
N SER A 703 -10.77 -51.39 -8.37
CA SER A 703 -12.15 -50.90 -8.55
C SER A 703 -12.43 -49.81 -7.50
N PRO A 704 -12.11 -48.54 -7.81
CA PRO A 704 -12.37 -47.40 -6.92
C PRO A 704 -13.87 -47.21 -6.67
N GLY A 705 -14.22 -46.58 -5.55
CA GLY A 705 -15.58 -46.13 -5.26
C GLY A 705 -16.15 -45.26 -6.39
N GLU A 706 -17.47 -45.34 -6.59
CA GLU A 706 -18.15 -44.68 -7.71
C GLU A 706 -17.98 -43.15 -7.68
N ASP A 707 -17.96 -42.54 -6.50
CA ASP A 707 -17.76 -41.10 -6.30
C ASP A 707 -16.34 -40.64 -6.67
N VAL A 708 -15.30 -41.38 -6.28
CA VAL A 708 -13.91 -41.06 -6.66
C VAL A 708 -13.68 -41.32 -8.15
N LYS A 709 -14.28 -42.39 -8.67
CA LYS A 709 -14.24 -42.70 -10.09
C LYS A 709 -14.88 -41.57 -10.91
N GLU A 710 -16.04 -41.07 -10.49
CA GLU A 710 -16.76 -39.98 -11.13
C GLU A 710 -15.99 -38.66 -11.05
N ALA A 711 -15.42 -38.32 -9.90
CA ALA A 711 -14.58 -37.14 -9.73
C ALA A 711 -13.34 -37.20 -10.64
N PHE A 712 -12.63 -38.34 -10.65
CA PHE A 712 -11.48 -38.53 -11.52
C PHE A 712 -11.84 -38.42 -13.01
N ASP A 713 -12.93 -39.06 -13.43
CA ASP A 713 -13.38 -39.01 -14.82
C ASP A 713 -13.90 -37.62 -15.20
N ALA A 714 -14.48 -36.88 -14.27
CA ALA A 714 -14.84 -35.48 -14.44
C ALA A 714 -13.60 -34.60 -14.58
N THR A 715 -12.54 -34.84 -13.82
CA THR A 715 -11.30 -34.05 -13.89
C THR A 715 -10.49 -34.35 -15.15
N PHE A 716 -10.16 -35.62 -15.42
CA PHE A 716 -9.21 -35.98 -16.48
C PHE A 716 -9.87 -36.49 -17.77
N GLY A 717 -11.20 -36.60 -17.79
CA GLY A 717 -11.97 -37.25 -18.84
C GLY A 717 -11.89 -38.78 -18.77
N ALA A 718 -12.71 -39.47 -19.56
CA ALA A 718 -12.69 -40.93 -19.63
C ALA A 718 -11.38 -41.43 -20.26
N LEU A 719 -10.53 -42.09 -19.46
CA LEU A 719 -9.23 -42.61 -19.89
C LEU A 719 -9.26 -44.12 -20.19
N ALA A 720 -8.44 -44.57 -21.14
CA ALA A 720 -8.20 -46.00 -21.36
C ALA A 720 -7.52 -46.63 -20.12
N THR A 721 -7.74 -47.92 -19.86
CA THR A 721 -7.33 -48.59 -18.61
C THR A 721 -5.86 -48.38 -18.23
N SER A 722 -4.93 -48.47 -19.19
CA SER A 722 -3.50 -48.27 -18.93
C SER A 722 -3.13 -46.80 -18.65
N ALA A 723 -3.75 -45.85 -19.36
CA ALA A 723 -3.56 -44.42 -19.14
C ALA A 723 -4.15 -43.98 -17.80
N ARG A 724 -5.33 -44.51 -17.45
CA ARG A 724 -5.96 -44.29 -16.14
C ARG A 724 -5.04 -44.74 -15.00
N ALA A 725 -4.45 -45.93 -15.11
CA ALA A 725 -3.53 -46.44 -14.10
C ALA A 725 -2.30 -45.52 -13.92
N ALA A 726 -1.69 -45.06 -15.01
CA ALA A 726 -0.55 -44.14 -14.97
C ALA A 726 -0.92 -42.79 -14.33
N THR A 727 -1.97 -42.13 -14.82
CA THR A 727 -2.43 -40.84 -14.28
C THR A 727 -2.86 -40.96 -12.81
N SER A 728 -3.45 -42.10 -12.41
CA SER A 728 -3.83 -42.32 -11.00
C SER A 728 -2.61 -42.40 -10.08
N ILE A 729 -1.48 -42.97 -10.55
CA ILE A 729 -0.22 -42.99 -9.80
C ILE A 729 0.34 -41.57 -9.66
N ASP A 730 0.39 -40.80 -10.75
CA ASP A 730 0.94 -39.43 -10.74
C ASP A 730 0.09 -38.46 -9.89
N VAL A 731 -1.25 -38.60 -9.94
CA VAL A 731 -2.16 -37.84 -9.09
C VAL A 731 -1.98 -38.25 -7.63
N GLU A 732 -1.87 -39.55 -7.33
CA GLU A 732 -1.62 -40.02 -5.96
C GLU A 732 -0.30 -39.47 -5.41
N ASP A 733 0.76 -39.43 -6.21
CA ASP A 733 2.04 -38.86 -5.83
C ASP A 733 1.94 -37.36 -5.49
N SER A 734 1.18 -36.62 -6.31
CA SER A 734 0.92 -35.20 -6.08
C SER A 734 0.09 -34.95 -4.81
N LEU A 735 -0.96 -35.76 -4.60
CA LEU A 735 -1.77 -35.71 -3.39
C LEU A 735 -0.95 -36.12 -2.15
N ARG A 736 0.02 -37.04 -2.29
CA ARG A 736 0.92 -37.44 -1.21
C ARG A 736 1.84 -36.30 -0.79
N GLN A 737 2.46 -35.59 -1.74
CA GLN A 737 3.31 -34.43 -1.44
C GLN A 737 2.53 -33.32 -0.72
N MET A 738 1.30 -33.02 -1.17
CA MET A 738 0.44 -32.05 -0.47
C MET A 738 0.04 -32.53 0.93
N GLN A 739 -0.22 -33.83 1.10
CA GLN A 739 -0.49 -34.39 2.41
C GLN A 739 0.71 -34.28 3.35
N GLU A 740 1.92 -34.58 2.88
CA GLU A 740 3.16 -34.44 3.65
C GLU A 740 3.38 -32.98 4.11
N LEU A 741 3.12 -31.99 3.24
CA LEU A 741 3.15 -30.56 3.57
C LEU A 741 2.14 -30.21 4.68
N ILE A 742 0.89 -30.66 4.55
CA ILE A 742 -0.18 -30.37 5.52
C ILE A 742 0.05 -31.12 6.85
N GLU A 743 0.55 -32.36 6.82
CA GLU A 743 0.91 -33.11 8.02
C GLU A 743 2.07 -32.46 8.78
N GLY A 744 2.97 -31.77 8.07
CA GLY A 744 4.05 -30.97 8.62
C GLY A 744 3.59 -29.76 9.45
N ILE A 745 2.34 -29.28 9.26
CA ILE A 745 1.80 -28.13 10.00
C ILE A 745 1.88 -28.36 11.51
N GLY A 746 2.70 -27.54 12.18
CA GLY A 746 2.98 -27.60 13.62
C GLY A 746 4.13 -28.52 14.02
N SER A 747 4.85 -29.10 13.06
CA SER A 747 6.09 -29.86 13.29
C SER A 747 7.30 -28.92 13.23
N PRO A 748 8.28 -29.05 14.15
CA PRO A 748 9.52 -28.27 14.11
C PRO A 748 10.45 -28.61 12.93
N GLU A 749 10.14 -29.67 12.16
CA GLU A 749 10.89 -30.09 10.98
C GLU A 749 10.19 -29.68 9.66
N SER A 750 9.09 -28.94 9.72
CA SER A 750 8.34 -28.48 8.55
C SER A 750 8.86 -27.15 8.03
N ASP A 751 9.18 -27.08 6.74
CA ASP A 751 9.57 -25.84 6.08
C ASP A 751 8.34 -24.94 5.78
N LEU A 752 7.12 -25.47 5.89
CA LEU A 752 5.86 -24.74 5.70
C LEU A 752 5.44 -23.94 6.94
N THR A 753 5.36 -22.60 6.81
CA THR A 753 4.90 -21.70 7.89
C THR A 753 3.47 -21.20 7.64
N LEU A 754 2.63 -21.10 8.69
CA LEU A 754 1.29 -20.50 8.59
C LEU A 754 1.24 -19.18 9.36
N PHE A 755 0.66 -18.14 8.75
CA PHE A 755 0.44 -16.85 9.41
C PHE A 755 -1.03 -16.42 9.30
N LEU A 756 -1.46 -15.55 10.21
CA LEU A 756 -2.82 -15.05 10.36
C LEU A 756 -2.88 -13.55 10.05
N PHE A 757 -3.86 -13.09 9.26
CA PHE A 757 -4.02 -11.67 8.95
C PHE A 757 -5.46 -11.15 9.10
N ASN A 758 -5.60 -9.86 9.41
CA ASN A 758 -6.85 -9.10 9.43
C ASN A 758 -6.93 -8.15 8.22
N GLY A 759 -8.00 -8.29 7.42
CA GLY A 759 -8.25 -7.40 6.28
C GLY A 759 -9.70 -7.34 5.81
N PRO A 760 -10.12 -6.26 5.11
CA PRO A 760 -11.42 -6.22 4.46
C PRO A 760 -11.51 -7.32 3.41
N GLU A 761 -12.65 -8.00 3.44
CA GLU A 761 -13.07 -9.14 2.60
C GLU A 761 -12.87 -8.94 1.07
N ASN A 762 -12.66 -7.72 0.59
CA ASN A 762 -12.69 -7.37 -0.83
C ASN A 762 -11.40 -6.74 -1.37
N THR A 763 -10.34 -6.62 -0.56
CA THR A 763 -9.12 -5.85 -0.91
C THR A 763 -7.87 -6.71 -1.12
N LEU A 764 -7.93 -8.01 -0.85
CA LEU A 764 -6.73 -8.84 -0.73
C LEU A 764 -6.45 -9.76 -1.92
N ALA A 765 -7.41 -9.95 -2.83
CA ALA A 765 -7.22 -10.76 -4.05
C ALA A 765 -6.22 -10.16 -5.07
N SER A 766 -5.60 -9.02 -4.75
CA SER A 766 -4.62 -8.33 -5.61
C SER A 766 -3.53 -7.60 -4.82
N THR A 767 -3.32 -7.95 -3.55
CA THR A 767 -2.25 -7.33 -2.74
C THR A 767 -1.02 -8.23 -2.82
N ASP A 768 -0.01 -7.77 -3.55
CA ASP A 768 1.29 -8.43 -3.63
C ASP A 768 2.06 -8.15 -2.32
N PHE A 769 2.16 -9.15 -1.43
CA PHE A 769 2.83 -9.03 -0.13
C PHE A 769 4.36 -9.17 -0.19
N GLN A 770 4.97 -9.07 -1.39
CA GLN A 770 6.43 -9.07 -1.55
C GLN A 770 7.16 -7.99 -0.71
N GLY A 771 6.47 -6.94 -0.26
CA GLY A 771 7.05 -5.86 0.52
C GLY A 771 7.24 -6.14 2.01
N GLU A 772 6.52 -7.10 2.61
CA GLU A 772 6.58 -7.36 4.06
C GLU A 772 7.46 -8.57 4.41
N PHE A 773 7.71 -9.49 3.48
CA PHE A 773 8.49 -10.70 3.73
C PHE A 773 9.58 -10.89 2.67
N GLN A 774 10.83 -11.06 3.10
CA GLN A 774 12.01 -11.02 2.23
C GLN A 774 12.30 -12.31 1.45
N GLU A 775 11.58 -13.40 1.70
CA GLU A 775 11.78 -14.68 1.00
C GLU A 775 10.48 -15.15 0.36
N ALA A 776 10.54 -15.43 -0.94
CA ALA A 776 9.45 -16.07 -1.66
C ALA A 776 9.53 -17.58 -1.42
N VAL A 777 8.35 -18.20 -1.24
CA VAL A 777 8.05 -19.64 -1.24
C VAL A 777 8.15 -20.33 0.14
N GLU A 778 7.06 -21.04 0.52
CA GLU A 778 6.85 -21.86 1.76
C GLU A 778 6.03 -21.24 2.92
N ARG A 779 5.17 -20.26 2.63
CA ARG A 779 4.21 -19.70 3.62
C ARG A 779 2.76 -19.82 3.15
N ILE A 780 1.83 -20.13 4.06
CA ILE A 780 0.39 -20.10 3.81
C ILE A 780 -0.27 -19.05 4.70
N GLY A 781 -0.95 -18.08 4.08
CA GLY A 781 -1.73 -17.07 4.80
C GLY A 781 -3.15 -17.53 5.08
N VAL A 782 -3.61 -17.39 6.32
CA VAL A 782 -4.98 -17.68 6.72
C VAL A 782 -5.65 -16.40 7.21
N SER A 783 -6.85 -16.11 6.72
CA SER A 783 -7.60 -14.97 7.21
C SER A 783 -8.12 -15.21 8.63
N ALA A 784 -7.94 -14.25 9.53
CA ALA A 784 -8.52 -14.28 10.87
C ALA A 784 -10.05 -14.34 10.84
N SER A 785 -10.71 -13.71 9.85
CA SER A 785 -12.16 -13.79 9.70
C SER A 785 -12.62 -15.19 9.27
N LEU A 786 -11.83 -15.90 8.44
CA LEU A 786 -12.10 -17.29 8.04
C LEU A 786 -12.04 -18.22 9.25
N LEU A 787 -11.06 -18.05 10.14
CA LEU A 787 -10.96 -18.83 11.38
C LEU A 787 -12.00 -18.41 12.43
N ALA A 788 -12.42 -17.14 12.45
CA ALA A 788 -13.48 -16.65 13.32
C ALA A 788 -14.85 -17.23 12.93
N ASN A 789 -15.17 -17.29 11.63
CA ASN A 789 -16.40 -17.87 11.07
C ASN A 789 -16.36 -19.41 10.94
N TYR A 790 -15.40 -20.04 11.63
CA TYR A 790 -14.98 -21.44 11.59
C TYR A 790 -15.91 -22.46 10.90
N ASP A 791 -15.63 -22.74 9.62
CA ASP A 791 -16.13 -23.91 8.90
C ASP A 791 -14.93 -24.81 8.56
N VAL A 792 -14.86 -25.96 9.23
CA VAL A 792 -13.74 -26.90 9.10
C VAL A 792 -13.49 -27.34 7.66
N LEU A 793 -14.54 -27.49 6.83
CA LEU A 793 -14.39 -27.97 5.45
C LEU A 793 -13.87 -26.87 4.55
N LYS A 794 -14.26 -25.61 4.81
CA LYS A 794 -13.70 -24.44 4.12
C LYS A 794 -12.22 -24.23 4.45
N VAL A 795 -11.86 -24.33 5.73
CA VAL A 795 -10.46 -24.20 6.15
C VAL A 795 -9.64 -25.38 5.63
N ALA A 796 -10.17 -26.62 5.67
CA ALA A 796 -9.49 -27.79 5.11
C ALA A 796 -9.29 -27.66 3.58
N ARG A 797 -10.27 -27.11 2.85
CA ARG A 797 -10.12 -26.80 1.43
C ARG A 797 -9.03 -25.78 1.20
N ALA A 798 -9.01 -24.70 1.98
CA ALA A 798 -7.98 -23.67 1.89
C ALA A 798 -6.59 -24.32 2.03
N LEU A 799 -6.38 -25.14 3.07
CA LEU A 799 -5.12 -25.85 3.27
C LEU A 799 -4.73 -26.75 2.08
N ILE A 800 -5.69 -27.51 1.52
CA ILE A 800 -5.42 -28.39 0.37
C ILE A 800 -5.11 -27.57 -0.89
N HIS A 801 -5.79 -26.45 -1.10
CA HIS A 801 -5.56 -25.56 -2.23
C HIS A 801 -4.20 -24.86 -2.11
N GLU A 802 -3.87 -24.28 -0.97
CA GLU A 802 -2.58 -23.59 -0.78
C GLU A 802 -1.39 -24.56 -0.80
N ALA A 803 -1.55 -25.76 -0.23
CA ALA A 803 -0.52 -26.80 -0.35
C ALA A 803 -0.26 -27.22 -1.81
N SER A 804 -1.27 -27.09 -2.68
CA SER A 804 -1.12 -27.36 -4.11
C SER A 804 -0.29 -26.29 -4.84
N HIS A 805 -0.43 -25.03 -4.45
CA HIS A 805 0.39 -23.92 -4.96
C HIS A 805 1.83 -23.99 -4.46
N VAL A 806 2.04 -24.29 -3.18
CA VAL A 806 3.39 -24.50 -2.61
C VAL A 806 4.11 -25.64 -3.32
N ARG A 807 3.43 -26.77 -3.54
CA ARG A 807 3.98 -27.93 -4.27
C ARG A 807 4.35 -27.59 -5.72
N LEU A 808 3.59 -26.73 -6.38
CA LEU A 808 3.83 -26.33 -7.77
C LEU A 808 4.73 -25.09 -7.91
N ASN A 809 5.14 -24.48 -6.79
CA ASN A 809 5.95 -23.27 -6.73
C ASN A 809 5.36 -22.09 -7.53
N THR A 810 4.05 -21.88 -7.39
CA THR A 810 3.29 -20.81 -8.08
C THR A 810 3.06 -19.60 -7.16
N VAL A 811 2.88 -18.40 -7.73
CA VAL A 811 2.95 -17.08 -7.04
C VAL A 811 1.72 -16.73 -6.18
N ASP A 812 0.82 -17.68 -5.92
CA ASP A 812 -0.39 -17.46 -5.12
C ASP A 812 -0.36 -18.43 -3.94
N ALA A 813 0.10 -17.97 -2.76
CA ALA A 813 0.21 -18.80 -1.56
C ALA A 813 -0.71 -18.30 -0.42
N PHE A 814 -1.78 -17.57 -0.78
CA PHE A 814 -2.65 -16.89 0.18
C PHE A 814 -4.13 -17.10 -0.15
N TYR A 815 -4.83 -17.90 0.67
CA TYR A 815 -6.25 -18.18 0.41
C TYR A 815 -7.17 -17.14 1.04
N TYR A 816 -8.05 -16.58 0.22
CA TYR A 816 -9.27 -15.91 0.66
C TYR A 816 -10.49 -16.58 0.01
N PRO A 817 -11.59 -16.86 0.74
CA PRO A 817 -12.83 -17.28 0.11
C PRO A 817 -13.48 -16.09 -0.63
N THR A 818 -13.13 -15.86 -1.90
CA THR A 818 -13.79 -14.88 -2.77
C THR A 818 -15.22 -15.25 -3.17
N ASP A 819 -15.82 -16.28 -2.58
CA ASP A 819 -17.22 -16.63 -2.82
C ASP A 819 -18.16 -15.71 -2.02
N ALA A 820 -18.25 -14.44 -2.42
CA ALA A 820 -19.30 -13.50 -2.04
C ALA A 820 -20.72 -13.92 -2.54
N GLY A 821 -20.93 -15.22 -2.79
CA GLY A 821 -22.15 -15.76 -3.37
C GLY A 821 -22.58 -17.14 -2.87
N ASN A 822 -21.81 -17.84 -2.01
CA ASN A 822 -22.29 -19.12 -1.47
C ASN A 822 -21.96 -19.30 0.02
N PRO A 823 -22.89 -18.95 0.92
CA PRO A 823 -22.74 -19.20 2.34
C PRO A 823 -22.92 -20.69 2.63
N LEU A 824 -21.83 -21.47 2.71
CA LEU A 824 -21.77 -22.48 3.76
C LEU A 824 -21.61 -21.69 5.06
N LEU A 825 -22.73 -21.29 5.65
CA LEU A 825 -22.78 -20.69 6.98
C LEU A 825 -22.54 -21.78 8.02
N ASP A 826 -22.12 -21.34 9.19
CA ASP A 826 -22.04 -22.14 10.40
C ASP A 826 -23.28 -23.05 10.54
N GLY A 827 -23.07 -24.37 10.52
CA GLY A 827 -24.15 -25.37 10.51
C GLY A 827 -24.66 -25.82 9.12
N ALA A 828 -23.83 -25.75 8.07
CA ALA A 828 -24.21 -26.27 6.76
C ALA A 828 -24.71 -27.72 6.83
N ASP A 829 -25.94 -27.94 6.36
CA ASP A 829 -26.49 -29.29 6.31
C ASP A 829 -25.83 -30.11 5.18
N THR A 830 -26.00 -31.43 5.23
CA THR A 830 -25.41 -32.37 4.26
C THR A 830 -25.78 -31.99 2.82
N ALA A 831 -26.97 -31.44 2.60
CA ALA A 831 -27.45 -31.10 1.27
C ALA A 831 -26.71 -29.88 0.69
N GLN A 832 -26.28 -28.94 1.54
CA GLN A 832 -25.47 -27.80 1.11
C GLN A 832 -24.05 -28.21 0.73
N VAL A 833 -23.42 -29.09 1.52
CA VAL A 833 -22.09 -29.64 1.20
C VAL A 833 -22.15 -30.49 -0.08
N GLU A 834 -23.22 -31.28 -0.24
CA GLU A 834 -23.45 -32.08 -1.44
C GLU A 834 -23.67 -31.19 -2.68
N ALA A 835 -24.44 -30.12 -2.57
CA ALA A 835 -24.65 -29.16 -3.65
C ALA A 835 -23.34 -28.44 -4.03
N TRP A 836 -22.51 -28.11 -3.04
CA TRP A 836 -21.21 -27.49 -3.24
C TRP A 836 -20.21 -28.43 -3.94
N SER A 837 -20.02 -29.65 -3.44
CA SER A 837 -19.19 -30.68 -4.09
C SER A 837 -19.67 -31.00 -5.51
N SER A 838 -21.00 -31.05 -5.72
CA SER A 838 -21.59 -31.25 -7.05
C SER A 838 -21.32 -30.07 -7.99
N GLY A 839 -21.28 -28.84 -7.47
CA GLY A 839 -20.88 -27.65 -8.21
C GLY A 839 -19.43 -27.75 -8.70
N ILE A 840 -18.50 -28.14 -7.82
CA ILE A 840 -17.09 -28.35 -8.19
C ILE A 840 -16.96 -29.48 -9.22
N LEU A 841 -17.64 -30.61 -9.01
CA LEU A 841 -17.66 -31.73 -9.94
C LEU A 841 -18.14 -31.31 -11.33
N LYS A 842 -19.17 -30.43 -11.38
CA LYS A 842 -19.68 -29.86 -12.63
C LYS A 842 -18.62 -28.99 -13.31
N SER A 843 -17.95 -28.09 -12.57
CA SER A 843 -16.87 -27.25 -13.12
C SER A 843 -15.72 -28.09 -13.66
N LEU A 844 -15.26 -29.11 -12.92
CA LEU A 844 -14.23 -30.03 -13.38
C LEU A 844 -14.64 -30.75 -14.67
N ARG A 845 -15.88 -31.24 -14.72
CA ARG A 845 -16.43 -31.90 -15.92
C ARG A 845 -16.50 -30.94 -17.08
N GLU A 846 -16.87 -29.68 -16.86
CA GLU A 846 -16.89 -28.65 -17.90
C GLU A 846 -15.48 -28.41 -18.44
N ILE A 847 -14.48 -28.29 -17.59
CA ILE A 847 -13.06 -28.15 -17.97
C ILE A 847 -12.59 -29.36 -18.78
N SER A 848 -12.87 -30.60 -18.36
CA SER A 848 -12.35 -31.78 -19.07
C SER A 848 -13.06 -32.07 -20.40
N THR A 849 -14.34 -31.69 -20.50
CA THR A 849 -15.17 -31.94 -21.70
C THR A 849 -15.09 -30.81 -22.70
N ASN A 850 -15.00 -29.57 -22.23
CA ASN A 850 -14.95 -28.38 -23.06
C ASN A 850 -13.57 -27.75 -23.11
N GLY A 851 -12.58 -28.25 -22.39
CA GLY A 851 -11.30 -27.56 -22.20
C GLY A 851 -11.40 -26.54 -21.08
N PRO A 852 -10.29 -26.19 -20.43
CA PRO A 852 -10.27 -25.13 -19.44
C PRO A 852 -10.72 -23.82 -20.09
N ASP A 853 -11.41 -23.02 -19.31
CA ASP A 853 -11.69 -21.66 -19.69
C ASP A 853 -10.38 -20.88 -19.56
N GLU A 854 -9.76 -20.53 -20.69
CA GLU A 854 -8.48 -19.78 -20.72
C GLU A 854 -8.61 -18.40 -20.03
N GLU A 855 -9.78 -18.04 -19.53
CA GLU A 855 -10.12 -16.81 -18.81
C GLU A 855 -10.20 -16.96 -17.29
N GLN A 856 -10.42 -18.18 -16.81
CA GLN A 856 -10.47 -18.51 -15.37
C GLN A 856 -9.22 -19.24 -14.91
N PHE A 857 -8.50 -19.88 -15.83
CA PHE A 857 -7.12 -20.30 -15.62
C PHE A 857 -6.18 -19.13 -15.88
N ASP A 858 -5.03 -19.06 -15.22
CA ASP A 858 -3.97 -18.13 -15.65
C ASP A 858 -3.63 -18.44 -17.12
N PRO A 859 -3.99 -17.54 -18.06
CA PRO A 859 -3.83 -17.81 -19.48
C PRO A 859 -2.35 -17.94 -19.84
N ALA A 860 -1.46 -17.20 -19.18
CA ALA A 860 -0.03 -17.21 -19.47
C ALA A 860 0.59 -18.58 -19.16
N ASP A 861 0.29 -19.13 -17.99
CA ASP A 861 0.83 -20.41 -17.52
C ASP A 861 0.20 -21.59 -18.26
N TYR A 862 -1.11 -21.56 -18.49
CA TYR A 862 -1.81 -22.55 -19.32
C TYR A 862 -1.22 -22.59 -20.74
N ILE A 863 -1.00 -21.43 -21.35
CA ILE A 863 -0.44 -21.31 -22.70
C ILE A 863 1.02 -21.78 -22.71
N ALA A 864 1.84 -21.38 -21.74
CA ALA A 864 3.23 -21.81 -21.63
C ALA A 864 3.34 -23.34 -21.46
N ALA A 865 2.52 -23.94 -20.59
CA ALA A 865 2.46 -25.39 -20.39
C ALA A 865 1.99 -26.12 -21.66
N MET A 866 0.94 -25.63 -22.33
CA MET A 866 0.49 -26.18 -23.62
C MET A 866 1.56 -26.10 -24.72
N GLN A 867 2.35 -25.02 -24.75
CA GLN A 867 3.45 -24.85 -25.70
C GLN A 867 4.67 -25.73 -25.36
N ALA A 868 4.94 -25.95 -24.08
CA ALA A 868 6.00 -26.86 -23.63
C ALA A 868 5.65 -28.33 -23.94
N LEU A 869 4.39 -28.71 -23.79
CA LEU A 869 3.90 -30.07 -24.00
C LEU A 869 3.61 -30.38 -25.48
N THR A 870 3.43 -29.36 -26.34
CA THR A 870 2.94 -29.54 -27.72
C THR A 870 3.66 -28.62 -28.73
N LYS A 871 4.08 -29.18 -29.87
CA LYS A 871 4.77 -28.39 -30.93
C LYS A 871 3.81 -27.70 -31.91
N SER A 872 2.54 -28.12 -31.92
CA SER A 872 1.54 -27.79 -32.95
C SER A 872 0.37 -26.93 -32.48
N ALA A 873 0.10 -26.83 -31.17
CA ALA A 873 -1.10 -26.14 -30.67
C ALA A 873 -0.84 -24.66 -30.35
N ARG A 874 -0.90 -23.80 -31.37
CA ARG A 874 -0.55 -22.37 -31.25
C ARG A 874 -1.75 -21.44 -31.09
N THR A 875 -2.94 -21.85 -31.52
CA THR A 875 -4.18 -21.07 -31.38
C THR A 875 -5.06 -21.61 -30.25
N PRO A 876 -5.96 -20.80 -29.64
CA PRO A 876 -6.90 -21.29 -28.62
C PRO A 876 -7.73 -22.50 -29.10
N ALA A 877 -8.20 -22.47 -30.35
CA ALA A 877 -8.92 -23.61 -30.94
C ALA A 877 -8.04 -24.87 -31.07
N GLN A 878 -6.76 -24.70 -31.44
CA GLN A 878 -5.81 -25.81 -31.50
C GLN A 878 -5.44 -26.31 -30.10
N ARG A 879 -5.24 -25.43 -29.11
CA ARG A 879 -4.96 -25.81 -27.72
C ARG A 879 -6.15 -26.53 -27.10
N LYS A 880 -7.35 -25.99 -27.27
CA LYS A 880 -8.61 -26.65 -26.88
C LYS A 880 -8.74 -28.01 -27.55
N GLN A 881 -8.51 -28.09 -28.87
CA GLN A 881 -8.55 -29.35 -29.60
C GLN A 881 -7.47 -30.33 -29.11
N GLU A 882 -6.25 -29.86 -28.88
CA GLU A 882 -5.13 -30.66 -28.38
C GLU A 882 -5.41 -31.16 -26.96
N PHE A 883 -5.88 -30.30 -26.05
CA PHE A 883 -6.33 -30.69 -24.71
C PHE A 883 -7.48 -31.71 -24.78
N LEU A 884 -8.46 -31.54 -25.66
CA LEU A 884 -9.59 -32.47 -25.73
C LEU A 884 -9.23 -33.80 -26.40
N SER A 885 -8.35 -33.78 -27.41
CA SER A 885 -8.04 -34.96 -28.23
C SER A 885 -6.77 -35.71 -27.80
N ASN A 886 -5.81 -35.03 -27.18
CA ASN A 886 -4.59 -35.62 -26.64
C ASN A 886 -4.72 -35.82 -25.13
N THR A 887 -5.05 -37.05 -24.76
CA THR A 887 -5.24 -37.47 -23.37
C THR A 887 -4.00 -37.19 -22.51
N THR A 888 -2.79 -37.45 -23.01
CA THR A 888 -1.55 -37.26 -22.25
C THR A 888 -1.30 -35.79 -21.94
N THR A 889 -1.50 -34.91 -22.92
CA THR A 889 -1.34 -33.45 -22.73
C THR A 889 -2.37 -32.94 -21.71
N ARG A 890 -3.63 -33.37 -21.82
CA ARG A 890 -4.68 -33.02 -20.86
C ARG A 890 -4.31 -33.42 -19.43
N THR A 891 -3.91 -34.68 -19.24
CA THR A 891 -3.61 -35.18 -17.90
C THR A 891 -2.44 -34.45 -17.26
N LEU A 892 -1.36 -34.22 -18.03
CA LEU A 892 -0.18 -33.50 -17.54
C LEU A 892 -0.50 -32.05 -17.16
N LEU A 893 -1.24 -31.35 -18.03
CA LEU A 893 -1.55 -29.96 -17.78
C LEU A 893 -2.47 -29.79 -16.56
N LEU A 894 -3.48 -30.65 -16.42
CA LEU A 894 -4.36 -30.61 -15.27
C LEU A 894 -3.62 -30.93 -13.96
N GLN A 895 -2.58 -31.77 -14.00
CA GLN A 895 -1.70 -32.04 -12.85
C GLN A 895 -0.76 -30.89 -12.50
N MET A 896 -0.46 -30.01 -13.46
CA MET A 896 0.36 -28.80 -13.29
C MET A 896 -0.44 -27.59 -12.83
N ASN A 897 -1.76 -27.72 -12.72
CA ASN A 897 -2.61 -26.69 -12.14
C ASN A 897 -2.90 -26.99 -10.67
N ALA A 898 -2.58 -26.03 -9.81
CA ALA A 898 -2.76 -26.13 -8.36
C ALA A 898 -4.22 -26.45 -8.01
N ASP A 899 -5.15 -25.68 -8.57
CA ASP A 899 -6.58 -25.78 -8.25
C ASP A 899 -7.22 -27.11 -8.62
N THR A 900 -6.68 -27.80 -9.64
CA THR A 900 -7.24 -29.06 -10.11
C THR A 900 -7.21 -30.11 -9.01
N LEU A 901 -6.08 -30.22 -8.30
CA LEU A 901 -5.88 -31.29 -7.33
C LEU A 901 -6.74 -31.07 -6.08
N SER A 902 -6.83 -29.83 -5.60
CA SER A 902 -7.74 -29.48 -4.51
C SER A 902 -9.20 -29.69 -4.90
N SER A 903 -9.59 -29.25 -6.10
CA SER A 903 -10.95 -29.44 -6.63
C SER A 903 -11.31 -30.90 -6.80
N LEU A 904 -10.38 -31.76 -7.27
CA LEU A 904 -10.60 -33.20 -7.38
C LEU A 904 -10.97 -33.81 -6.02
N VAL A 905 -10.22 -33.46 -4.96
CA VAL A 905 -10.47 -33.96 -3.60
C VAL A 905 -11.85 -33.50 -3.10
N MET A 906 -12.19 -32.23 -3.34
CA MET A 906 -13.46 -31.62 -2.89
C MET A 906 -14.68 -32.06 -3.71
N ALA A 907 -14.46 -32.59 -4.92
CA ALA A 907 -15.52 -33.14 -5.77
C ALA A 907 -15.87 -34.60 -5.44
N THR A 908 -15.10 -35.28 -4.58
CA THR A 908 -15.44 -36.63 -4.11
C THR A 908 -16.67 -36.62 -3.20
N GLY A 909 -17.23 -37.80 -2.87
CA GLY A 909 -18.30 -37.91 -1.89
C GLY A 909 -17.85 -37.71 -0.44
N GLN A 910 -16.54 -37.52 -0.19
CA GLN A 910 -15.99 -37.47 1.16
C GLN A 910 -16.35 -36.22 1.97
N PRO A 911 -16.31 -34.98 1.40
CA PRO A 911 -16.75 -33.80 2.15
C PRO A 911 -18.19 -33.98 2.67
N THR A 912 -19.07 -34.57 1.84
CA THR A 912 -20.46 -34.86 2.20
C THR A 912 -20.56 -35.93 3.30
N ARG A 913 -19.81 -37.03 3.20
CA ARG A 913 -19.76 -38.09 4.24
C ARG A 913 -19.18 -37.58 5.56
N TYR A 914 -18.18 -36.70 5.51
CA TYR A 914 -17.63 -36.03 6.68
C TYR A 914 -18.72 -35.20 7.38
N ALA A 915 -19.43 -34.36 6.62
CA ALA A 915 -20.54 -33.55 7.14
C ALA A 915 -21.65 -34.42 7.77
N GLN A 916 -22.01 -35.53 7.13
CA GLN A 916 -22.98 -36.51 7.68
C GLN A 916 -22.49 -37.14 9.00
N THR A 917 -21.20 -37.47 9.08
CA THR A 917 -20.63 -38.11 10.28
C THR A 917 -20.55 -37.13 11.44
N ARG A 918 -20.18 -35.87 11.19
CA ARG A 918 -20.16 -34.80 12.18
C ARG A 918 -21.56 -34.51 12.74
N MET A 919 -22.60 -34.49 11.90
CA MET A 919 -23.99 -34.31 12.36
C MET A 919 -24.55 -35.49 13.18
N ASN A 920 -23.99 -36.69 13.02
CA ASN A 920 -24.41 -37.89 13.75
C ASN A 920 -23.61 -38.09 15.06
N GLN A 921 -22.63 -37.24 15.39
CA GLN A 921 -21.97 -37.27 16.69
C GLN A 921 -22.86 -36.64 17.76
N PRO A 922 -23.25 -37.38 18.82
CA PRO A 922 -24.08 -36.82 19.88
C PRO A 922 -23.25 -35.88 20.76
N GLY A 923 -23.43 -34.56 20.59
CA GLY A 923 -22.92 -33.56 21.54
C GLY A 923 -22.30 -32.28 20.97
N ASN A 924 -22.84 -31.71 19.88
CA ASN A 924 -22.63 -30.29 19.56
C ASN A 924 -23.95 -29.53 19.74
#